data_AF-A0A8S3Y0N3-F1
#
_entry.id   AF-A0A8S3Y0N3-F1
#
_cell.length_a   1.000
_cell.length_b   1.000
_cell.length_c   1.000
_cell.angle_alpha   90.00
_cell.angle_beta   90.00
_cell.angle_gamma   90.00
#
_symmetry.space_group_name_H-M   'P 1'
#
loop_
_entity.id
_entity.type
_entity.pdbx_description
1 polymer ?
#
loop_
_entity_poly.entity_id
_entity_poly.type
_entity_poly.pdbx_seq_one_letter_code
_entity_poly.pdbx_strand_id
1 'polypeptide(L)'
;MTYMFEYPQFVRISLDENKLNPQYGLYAYSEGRFTEKARKMWFDGIPVLFVPGNSGSHMQARSLASVALRKALAKGYEYHFDFFTISYNEELSGLYGGVLQSQTDFAAACVSKILSLYKSNRYTKSVPTSVILIGHSMGGVITKRLLAYYATRNSTDIAITLAAPLEAPVINFDVAMNNYYMIMDMEWELFINQNQEIKNKKMLISFGSGPRDLLIPAGLTSTNDSFISVLTTAVPGVWVSPDHVSMVWCKQLVMAVNRYLFDIVNMQTEQISNNRALLTSKARQYFQANRSMTLSPHKARPDVTLQGDAFWYEDNRRIYQINRPDIDRTTFLMIRLVSFPQNRFVAVESVNVDDKDWIFGCNAKYTHSTYRHCKEAKPLSELSRWSGAANDFGRRKLATVHLHNLMDEYPEWTHVVVKVSPTKKPITLNVDINDYASRRINVNLPLFGRQIVKQETETNSLYYELILTDMNVLHQAYLLYVEPTPSCQANHYHVSAEMHVPWAKNNEYYHYFTHLKRTPMKLRLFKSNPNVTLGMEALETVKVTLLLDPKCTFTISISTSWYHRLAQIARNYTPVLFPFVAAIVLLAVRSSIIHLKDHGTCLSIHGALMSESVKPYYALVFARLGAMVLLSVPFLEFLFENASWKNLELHYFIRSLLVLPMYMTALGIVNVAAAAILAVMVFWSQLAHRLLFRIVWRGGSSIAEKMASGLQKVPMAVSAALVCTAPVSCGAASLAAGAAFYAFMLSKMYEDYLEDYVYKLMAKLGSKICRLFKSRNMEENTSNTDLVPCNSSQEPTTEKLIVADIKKDNSLDIVEKKDNSLDLVKSSKVSKEKPSENSNTDVSVSQSTSDLKKESQKAKRKCNERGRRDDESKNSIDQDLNNLNFHMMLFFLWLIVTAVNIPALLTWARNFKYSMVLKSDTSYHTGLVMSVCSAFVWQMDGPRQKLRYYEALSSLIFTMALFVLVLGIFSLFIVNYGVTLIFALITMQQLWDYEEKSNDETNDVANDDTNDAQNEKVVEESHCQQKENNSQSQSDLSNETPQSRECKDETDKTKQEIRDQTIEDCNVCSENRIYNIFKHLRDKFSFNNNDVP
;
A
#
# COMPACT_ATOMS: atom_id res chain seq x y z
N MET A 1 19.16 -22.48 -7.05
CA MET A 1 19.58 -21.57 -8.13
C MET A 1 19.87 -22.36 -9.40
N THR A 2 19.78 -21.72 -10.56
CA THR A 2 20.51 -22.12 -11.78
C THR A 2 22.03 -21.95 -11.57
N TYR A 3 22.83 -22.54 -12.46
CA TYR A 3 24.26 -22.30 -12.58
C TYR A 3 24.56 -21.94 -14.04
N MET A 4 25.56 -21.11 -14.27
CA MET A 4 25.97 -20.65 -15.60
C MET A 4 27.34 -21.25 -15.89
N PHE A 5 27.47 -21.92 -17.04
CA PHE A 5 28.67 -22.70 -17.37
C PHE A 5 29.82 -21.84 -17.88
N GLU A 6 29.51 -20.70 -18.49
CA GLU A 6 30.46 -19.70 -18.99
C GLU A 6 29.94 -18.29 -18.68
N TYR A 7 30.80 -17.28 -18.83
CA TYR A 7 30.40 -15.89 -18.60
C TYR A 7 29.41 -15.41 -19.68
N PRO A 8 28.28 -14.78 -19.30
CA PRO A 8 27.33 -14.24 -20.25
C PRO A 8 27.89 -13.01 -20.97
N GLN A 9 27.54 -12.86 -22.24
CA GLN A 9 27.88 -11.72 -23.07
C GLN A 9 26.61 -11.15 -23.71
N PHE A 10 26.41 -9.83 -23.55
CA PHE A 10 25.26 -9.10 -24.06
C PHE A 10 25.70 -8.18 -25.20
N VAL A 11 25.46 -8.60 -26.45
CA VAL A 11 25.84 -7.86 -27.65
C VAL A 11 24.76 -6.84 -27.99
N ARG A 12 25.04 -5.54 -27.88
CA ARG A 12 24.08 -4.47 -28.21
C ARG A 12 23.75 -4.48 -29.71
N ILE A 13 22.47 -4.34 -30.02
CA ILE A 13 21.93 -4.22 -31.39
C ILE A 13 21.50 -2.78 -31.63
N SER A 14 21.84 -2.22 -32.79
CA SER A 14 21.46 -0.86 -33.18
C SER A 14 20.05 -0.80 -33.79
N LEU A 15 19.21 0.05 -33.21
CA LEU A 15 17.87 0.41 -33.67
C LEU A 15 17.83 1.90 -34.05
N ASP A 16 16.89 2.32 -34.89
CA ASP A 16 16.71 3.74 -35.23
C ASP A 16 15.92 4.48 -34.15
N GLU A 17 15.05 3.76 -33.44
CA GLU A 17 14.24 4.21 -32.31
C GLU A 17 15.09 4.63 -31.10
N ASN A 18 16.37 4.22 -31.06
CA ASN A 18 17.37 4.73 -30.14
C ASN A 18 17.64 6.24 -30.30
N LYS A 19 17.24 6.86 -31.42
CA LYS A 19 17.25 8.33 -31.60
C LYS A 19 16.15 9.02 -30.79
N LEU A 20 15.00 8.37 -30.62
CA LEU A 20 13.84 8.87 -29.86
C LEU A 20 13.93 8.51 -28.37
N ASN A 21 14.43 7.30 -28.09
CA ASN A 21 14.60 6.73 -26.75
C ASN A 21 16.06 6.27 -26.55
N PRO A 22 17.03 7.21 -26.41
CA PRO A 22 18.44 6.88 -26.22
C PRO A 22 18.74 6.11 -24.92
N GLN A 23 17.82 6.17 -23.95
CA GLN A 23 17.90 5.46 -22.68
C GLN A 23 17.58 3.96 -22.78
N TYR A 24 17.00 3.51 -23.90
CA TYR A 24 16.66 2.11 -24.14
C TYR A 24 17.71 1.39 -24.99
N GLY A 25 17.67 0.05 -25.04
CA GLY A 25 18.54 -0.72 -25.92
C GLY A 25 18.15 -2.19 -26.01
N LEU A 26 18.37 -2.78 -27.18
CA LEU A 26 18.23 -4.21 -27.44
C LEU A 26 19.61 -4.89 -27.38
N TYR A 27 19.65 -6.09 -26.80
CA TYR A 27 20.87 -6.90 -26.67
C TYR A 27 20.59 -8.36 -27.06
N ALA A 28 21.50 -9.01 -27.77
CA ALA A 28 21.53 -10.45 -27.94
C ALA A 28 22.37 -11.11 -26.84
N TYR A 29 21.86 -12.18 -26.25
CA TYR A 29 22.56 -13.02 -25.27
C TYR A 29 23.47 -14.04 -25.97
N SER A 30 24.66 -14.28 -25.43
CA SER A 30 25.58 -15.31 -25.89
C SER A 30 26.51 -15.81 -24.79
N GLU A 31 27.10 -16.99 -24.99
CA GLU A 31 28.18 -17.55 -24.17
C GLU A 31 29.32 -18.04 -25.09
N GLY A 32 30.57 -17.80 -24.68
CA GLY A 32 31.77 -18.33 -25.33
C GLY A 32 31.84 -18.09 -26.84
N ARG A 33 32.10 -19.17 -27.60
CA ARG A 33 32.25 -19.14 -29.06
C ARG A 33 31.03 -18.61 -29.82
N PHE A 34 29.84 -18.59 -29.20
CA PHE A 34 28.64 -18.05 -29.84
C PHE A 34 28.60 -16.51 -29.84
N THR A 35 29.39 -15.85 -28.99
CA THR A 35 29.50 -14.38 -28.95
C THR A 35 30.06 -13.81 -30.25
N GLU A 36 30.89 -14.55 -31.01
CA GLU A 36 31.35 -14.09 -32.32
C GLU A 36 30.26 -14.10 -33.39
N LYS A 37 29.38 -15.11 -33.41
CA LYS A 37 28.18 -15.11 -34.26
C LYS A 37 27.29 -13.91 -33.95
N ALA A 38 26.98 -13.70 -32.66
CA ALA A 38 26.15 -12.60 -32.20
C ALA A 38 26.75 -11.22 -32.55
N ARG A 39 28.08 -11.03 -32.41
CA ARG A 39 28.79 -9.80 -32.83
C ARG A 39 28.71 -9.54 -34.34
N LYS A 40 28.67 -10.60 -35.17
CA LYS A 40 28.45 -10.53 -36.63
C LYS A 40 26.98 -10.39 -37.01
N MET A 41 26.05 -10.35 -36.04
CA MET A 41 24.60 -10.39 -36.22
C MET A 41 24.10 -11.62 -36.98
N TRP A 42 24.83 -12.74 -36.91
CA TRP A 42 24.48 -14.01 -37.56
C TRP A 42 23.67 -14.89 -36.61
N PHE A 43 22.35 -14.78 -36.71
CA PHE A 43 21.37 -15.54 -35.93
C PHE A 43 20.66 -16.56 -36.82
N ASP A 44 20.63 -17.81 -36.38
CA ASP A 44 20.11 -18.95 -37.14
C ASP A 44 19.17 -19.88 -36.33
N GLY A 45 18.80 -19.50 -35.10
CA GLY A 45 17.86 -20.23 -34.25
C GLY A 45 16.42 -19.67 -34.23
N ILE A 46 15.72 -19.96 -33.13
CA ILE A 46 14.34 -19.51 -32.87
C ILE A 46 14.38 -18.23 -32.01
N PRO A 47 13.84 -17.09 -32.46
CA PRO A 47 13.93 -15.83 -31.73
C PRO A 47 13.03 -15.78 -30.48
N VAL A 48 13.63 -15.42 -29.34
CA VAL A 48 12.97 -15.17 -28.06
C VAL A 48 13.30 -13.76 -27.58
N LEU A 49 12.31 -12.96 -27.19
CA LEU A 49 12.48 -11.61 -26.67
C LEU A 49 12.12 -11.55 -25.18
N PHE A 50 13.12 -11.32 -24.33
CA PHE A 50 12.94 -11.11 -22.89
C PHE A 50 12.72 -9.63 -22.56
N VAL A 51 11.58 -9.34 -21.92
CA VAL A 51 11.16 -7.99 -21.51
C VAL A 51 11.24 -7.88 -19.98
N PRO A 52 12.17 -7.08 -19.41
CA PRO A 52 12.24 -6.86 -17.96
C PRO A 52 11.09 -5.94 -17.49
N GLY A 53 10.82 -5.95 -16.18
CA GLY A 53 9.81 -5.09 -15.55
C GLY A 53 10.39 -3.92 -14.76
N ASN A 54 9.64 -3.49 -13.74
CA ASN A 54 9.96 -2.37 -12.85
C ASN A 54 11.39 -2.46 -12.27
N SER A 55 12.23 -1.44 -12.50
CA SER A 55 13.65 -1.42 -12.14
C SER A 55 14.46 -2.64 -12.66
N GLY A 56 13.99 -3.31 -13.71
CA GLY A 56 14.55 -4.55 -14.21
C GLY A 56 15.67 -4.33 -15.24
N SER A 57 16.72 -5.15 -15.12
CA SER A 57 17.86 -5.18 -16.04
C SER A 57 17.70 -6.30 -17.08
N HIS A 58 18.14 -6.05 -18.31
CA HIS A 58 18.23 -7.02 -19.40
C HIS A 58 18.98 -8.32 -18.99
N MET A 59 19.88 -8.23 -18.01
CA MET A 59 20.61 -9.38 -17.47
C MET A 59 19.73 -10.45 -16.80
N GLN A 60 18.46 -10.15 -16.48
CA GLN A 60 17.49 -11.10 -15.95
C GLN A 60 17.28 -12.33 -16.87
N ALA A 61 17.37 -12.15 -18.19
CA ALA A 61 17.20 -13.22 -19.19
C ALA A 61 18.18 -14.40 -19.04
N ARG A 62 19.35 -14.15 -18.42
CA ARG A 62 20.53 -15.04 -18.44
C ARG A 62 20.27 -16.49 -18.05
N SER A 63 19.36 -16.75 -17.10
CA SER A 63 19.09 -18.11 -16.62
C SER A 63 18.22 -18.93 -17.56
N LEU A 64 17.27 -18.31 -18.26
CA LEU A 64 16.49 -18.97 -19.30
C LEU A 64 17.37 -19.27 -20.51
N ALA A 65 18.15 -18.28 -20.95
CA ALA A 65 19.00 -18.35 -22.13
C ALA A 65 20.16 -19.37 -21.98
N SER A 66 20.90 -19.32 -20.86
CA SER A 66 21.98 -20.28 -20.57
C SER A 66 21.47 -21.73 -20.57
N VAL A 67 20.33 -21.99 -19.92
CA VAL A 67 19.73 -23.34 -19.88
C VAL A 67 19.20 -23.78 -21.24
N ALA A 68 18.68 -22.86 -22.07
CA ALA A 68 18.29 -23.15 -23.45
C ALA A 68 19.49 -23.56 -24.32
N LEU A 69 20.54 -22.71 -24.36
CA LEU A 69 21.76 -22.94 -25.13
C LEU A 69 22.45 -24.25 -24.71
N ARG A 70 22.61 -24.49 -23.41
CA ARG A 70 23.25 -25.71 -22.91
C ARG A 70 22.37 -26.95 -23.14
N LYS A 71 21.04 -26.83 -23.20
CA LYS A 71 20.14 -27.92 -23.62
C LYS A 71 20.21 -28.21 -25.13
N ALA A 72 20.43 -27.21 -25.98
CA ALA A 72 20.71 -27.44 -27.40
C ALA A 72 22.00 -28.25 -27.57
N LEU A 73 23.10 -27.74 -27.01
CA LEU A 73 24.43 -28.34 -27.09
C LEU A 73 24.50 -29.75 -26.51
N ALA A 74 24.04 -29.97 -25.27
CA ALA A 74 24.15 -31.24 -24.57
C ALA A 74 23.20 -32.35 -25.08
N LYS A 75 22.38 -32.05 -26.09
CA LYS A 75 21.54 -33.02 -26.79
C LYS A 75 21.80 -33.14 -28.29
N GLY A 76 22.69 -32.33 -28.85
CA GLY A 76 22.96 -32.34 -30.29
C GLY A 76 21.73 -31.97 -31.12
N TYR A 77 20.86 -31.07 -30.62
CA TYR A 77 19.78 -30.54 -31.45
C TYR A 77 20.37 -29.65 -32.55
N GLU A 78 19.86 -29.80 -33.78
CA GLU A 78 20.22 -28.95 -34.91
C GLU A 78 19.70 -27.51 -34.72
N TYR A 79 18.58 -27.37 -34.01
CA TYR A 79 17.96 -26.08 -33.63
C TYR A 79 18.32 -25.62 -32.20
N HIS A 80 18.23 -24.31 -32.00
CA HIS A 80 18.43 -23.65 -30.70
C HIS A 80 17.59 -22.38 -30.58
N PHE A 81 17.65 -21.69 -29.44
CA PHE A 81 16.88 -20.47 -29.16
C PHE A 81 17.81 -19.28 -29.03
N ASP A 82 17.60 -18.26 -29.85
CA ASP A 82 18.30 -16.98 -29.84
C ASP A 82 17.58 -16.02 -28.88
N PHE A 83 18.21 -15.76 -27.73
CA PHE A 83 17.64 -14.89 -26.70
C PHE A 83 18.07 -13.44 -26.89
N PHE A 84 17.12 -12.61 -27.29
CA PHE A 84 17.22 -11.15 -27.28
C PHE A 84 16.62 -10.60 -25.98
N THR A 85 17.05 -9.43 -25.54
CA THR A 85 16.54 -8.80 -24.32
C THR A 85 16.64 -7.28 -24.37
N ILE A 86 15.61 -6.61 -23.82
CA ILE A 86 15.51 -5.14 -23.77
C ILE A 86 16.04 -4.62 -22.43
N SER A 87 16.65 -3.43 -22.44
CA SER A 87 17.06 -2.68 -21.25
C SER A 87 16.35 -1.33 -21.19
N TYR A 88 15.44 -1.12 -20.23
CA TYR A 88 14.65 0.11 -20.09
C TYR A 88 15.24 1.15 -19.11
N ASN A 89 16.56 1.38 -19.13
CA ASN A 89 17.28 2.21 -18.12
C ASN A 89 17.02 1.84 -16.64
N GLU A 90 16.35 0.72 -16.35
CA GLU A 90 15.77 0.34 -15.05
C GLU A 90 14.76 1.39 -14.52
N GLU A 91 13.88 1.89 -15.40
CA GLU A 91 12.76 2.77 -15.05
C GLU A 91 11.74 2.11 -14.10
N LEU A 92 11.03 2.94 -13.31
CA LEU A 92 10.09 2.52 -12.27
C LEU A 92 8.68 2.23 -12.82
N SER A 93 8.59 1.43 -13.89
CA SER A 93 7.33 1.17 -14.62
C SER A 93 6.22 0.45 -13.83
N GLY A 94 6.49 0.00 -12.60
CA GLY A 94 5.50 -0.56 -11.67
C GLY A 94 5.01 0.42 -10.61
N LEU A 95 5.61 1.61 -10.53
CA LEU A 95 5.18 2.73 -9.68
C LEU A 95 4.77 3.95 -10.50
N TYR A 96 5.13 4.00 -11.79
CA TYR A 96 4.87 5.12 -12.69
C TYR A 96 4.42 4.65 -14.07
N GLY A 97 3.20 5.02 -14.47
CA GLY A 97 2.59 4.60 -15.73
C GLY A 97 3.11 5.34 -16.96
N GLY A 98 3.62 6.56 -16.79
CA GLY A 98 4.02 7.45 -17.90
C GLY A 98 5.12 6.91 -18.83
N VAL A 99 5.83 5.84 -18.45
CA VAL A 99 6.84 5.17 -19.29
C VAL A 99 6.31 3.95 -20.05
N LEU A 100 5.15 3.39 -19.69
CA LEU A 100 4.68 2.09 -20.20
C LEU A 100 4.39 2.10 -21.71
N GLN A 101 3.89 3.22 -22.24
CA GLN A 101 3.66 3.39 -23.68
C GLN A 101 5.00 3.38 -24.45
N SER A 102 5.95 4.23 -24.07
CA SER A 102 7.28 4.29 -24.72
C SER A 102 8.08 2.99 -24.60
N GLN A 103 7.91 2.23 -23.51
CA GLN A 103 8.50 0.89 -23.37
C GLN A 103 7.85 -0.10 -24.36
N THR A 104 6.52 -0.05 -24.54
CA THR A 104 5.79 -0.89 -25.51
C THR A 104 6.16 -0.57 -26.95
N ASP A 105 6.25 0.72 -27.31
CA ASP A 105 6.63 1.15 -28.66
C ASP A 105 8.06 0.71 -29.00
N PHE A 106 9.00 0.85 -28.05
CA PHE A 106 10.36 0.34 -28.22
C PHE A 106 10.41 -1.18 -28.33
N ALA A 107 9.55 -1.91 -27.61
CA ALA A 107 9.47 -3.36 -27.72
C ALA A 107 8.89 -3.83 -29.07
N ALA A 108 7.89 -3.13 -29.60
CA ALA A 108 7.33 -3.40 -30.94
C ALA A 108 8.37 -3.17 -32.05
N ALA A 109 9.18 -2.11 -31.93
CA ALA A 109 10.35 -1.90 -32.78
C ALA A 109 11.39 -3.03 -32.62
N CYS A 110 11.65 -3.50 -31.40
CA CYS A 110 12.57 -4.62 -31.16
C CYS A 110 12.11 -5.91 -31.85
N VAL A 111 10.83 -6.28 -31.78
CA VAL A 111 10.28 -7.45 -32.51
C VAL A 111 10.53 -7.31 -34.02
N SER A 112 10.22 -6.13 -34.57
CA SER A 112 10.41 -5.83 -36.00
C SER A 112 11.89 -5.90 -36.40
N LYS A 113 12.79 -5.36 -35.56
CA LYS A 113 14.24 -5.42 -35.77
C LYS A 113 14.75 -6.86 -35.73
N ILE A 114 14.35 -7.67 -34.75
CA ILE A 114 14.78 -9.07 -34.61
C ILE A 114 14.49 -9.86 -35.89
N LEU A 115 13.26 -9.77 -36.41
CA LEU A 115 12.87 -10.48 -37.63
C LEU A 115 13.62 -9.99 -38.90
N SER A 116 14.12 -8.75 -38.91
CA SER A 116 14.97 -8.24 -40.01
C SER A 116 16.37 -8.90 -40.07
N LEU A 117 16.89 -9.37 -38.93
CA LEU A 117 18.21 -10.00 -38.84
C LEU A 117 18.23 -11.39 -39.51
N TYR A 118 17.17 -12.18 -39.32
CA TYR A 118 17.04 -13.48 -39.99
C TYR A 118 16.78 -13.34 -41.50
N LYS A 119 15.97 -12.36 -41.91
CA LYS A 119 15.71 -12.07 -43.34
C LYS A 119 16.97 -11.68 -44.12
N SER A 120 17.98 -11.12 -43.44
CA SER A 120 19.25 -10.72 -44.05
C SER A 120 20.36 -11.78 -43.91
N ASN A 121 20.16 -12.82 -43.09
CA ASN A 121 21.13 -13.88 -42.89
C ASN A 121 20.93 -15.06 -43.87
N ARG A 122 21.91 -15.29 -44.75
CA ARG A 122 21.94 -16.38 -45.74
C ARG A 122 22.05 -17.79 -45.13
N TYR A 123 22.43 -17.92 -43.87
CA TYR A 123 22.57 -19.21 -43.19
C TYR A 123 21.26 -19.70 -42.53
N THR A 124 20.19 -18.90 -42.55
CA THR A 124 18.91 -19.26 -41.95
C THR A 124 18.17 -20.27 -42.82
N LYS A 125 18.05 -21.54 -42.39
CA LYS A 125 17.32 -22.60 -43.11
C LYS A 125 15.84 -22.26 -43.37
N SER A 126 15.22 -21.57 -42.42
CA SER A 126 13.84 -21.10 -42.49
C SER A 126 13.70 -19.77 -41.76
N VAL A 127 13.20 -18.73 -42.43
CA VAL A 127 13.03 -17.42 -41.79
C VAL A 127 11.88 -17.48 -40.78
N PRO A 128 12.10 -17.16 -39.48
CA PRO A 128 11.03 -17.09 -38.49
C PRO A 128 10.03 -15.98 -38.85
N THR A 129 8.73 -16.27 -38.68
CA THR A 129 7.64 -15.32 -38.91
C THR A 129 7.20 -14.61 -37.64
N SER A 130 7.44 -15.20 -36.46
CA SER A 130 7.10 -14.61 -35.17
C SER A 130 8.14 -14.85 -34.09
N VAL A 131 8.11 -14.01 -33.05
CA VAL A 131 9.02 -14.00 -31.91
C VAL A 131 8.29 -14.49 -30.66
N ILE A 132 8.93 -15.34 -29.86
CA ILE A 132 8.39 -15.75 -28.55
C ILE A 132 8.65 -14.63 -27.54
N LEU A 133 7.63 -14.15 -26.86
CA LEU A 133 7.78 -13.13 -25.81
C LEU A 133 7.91 -13.77 -24.42
N ILE A 134 8.86 -13.31 -23.61
CA ILE A 134 8.97 -13.67 -22.19
C ILE A 134 9.07 -12.39 -21.35
N GLY A 135 8.05 -12.07 -20.56
CA GLY A 135 8.00 -10.84 -19.78
C GLY A 135 8.00 -11.07 -18.27
N HIS A 136 8.87 -10.37 -17.53
CA HIS A 136 8.90 -10.40 -16.06
C HIS A 136 8.22 -9.16 -15.46
N SER A 137 7.40 -9.33 -14.42
CA SER A 137 6.73 -8.23 -13.72
C SER A 137 5.97 -7.33 -14.71
N MET A 138 6.13 -6.01 -14.67
CA MET A 138 5.53 -5.08 -15.65
C MET A 138 5.92 -5.37 -17.11
N GLY A 139 7.09 -5.99 -17.37
CA GLY A 139 7.47 -6.47 -18.69
C GLY A 139 6.56 -7.59 -19.20
N GLY A 140 5.90 -8.33 -18.30
CA GLY A 140 4.83 -9.27 -18.60
C GLY A 140 3.52 -8.60 -19.02
N VAL A 141 3.24 -7.40 -18.52
CA VAL A 141 2.06 -6.59 -18.89
C VAL A 141 2.26 -5.98 -20.29
N ILE A 142 3.45 -5.44 -20.55
CA ILE A 142 3.91 -5.07 -21.90
C ILE A 142 3.81 -6.27 -22.85
N THR A 143 4.28 -7.44 -22.41
CA THR A 143 4.21 -8.70 -23.19
C THR A 143 2.78 -9.17 -23.48
N LYS A 144 1.80 -9.00 -22.56
CA LYS A 144 0.38 -9.24 -22.86
C LYS A 144 -0.08 -8.31 -23.99
N ARG A 145 0.17 -7.00 -23.85
CA ARG A 145 -0.28 -5.98 -24.82
C ARG A 145 0.30 -6.22 -26.22
N LEU A 146 1.59 -6.57 -26.33
CA LEU A 146 2.26 -6.83 -27.62
C LEU A 146 1.60 -7.94 -28.47
N LEU A 147 0.90 -8.91 -27.87
CA LEU A 147 0.15 -9.92 -28.64
C LEU A 147 -1.04 -9.32 -29.43
N ALA A 148 -1.66 -8.25 -28.90
CA ALA A 148 -2.79 -7.55 -29.50
C ALA A 148 -2.39 -6.27 -30.26
N TYR A 149 -1.28 -5.65 -29.86
CA TYR A 149 -0.80 -4.37 -30.39
C TYR A 149 -0.59 -4.40 -31.90
N TYR A 150 -1.07 -3.37 -32.60
CA TYR A 150 -1.20 -3.35 -34.07
C TYR A 150 0.09 -3.73 -34.82
N ALA A 151 1.24 -3.24 -34.36
CA ALA A 151 2.54 -3.47 -35.00
C ALA A 151 3.09 -4.90 -34.81
N THR A 152 2.67 -5.63 -33.76
CA THR A 152 3.24 -6.94 -33.39
C THR A 152 2.24 -8.10 -33.40
N ARG A 153 0.94 -7.83 -33.48
CA ARG A 153 -0.11 -8.88 -33.51
C ARG A 153 0.03 -9.93 -34.63
N ASN A 154 0.79 -9.65 -35.69
CA ASN A 154 1.08 -10.60 -36.77
C ASN A 154 2.46 -11.26 -36.66
N SER A 155 3.27 -10.89 -35.66
CA SER A 155 4.66 -11.32 -35.49
C SER A 155 5.00 -11.78 -34.06
N THR A 156 4.00 -11.95 -33.18
CA THR A 156 4.15 -12.54 -31.84
C THR A 156 2.94 -13.41 -31.52
N ASP A 157 3.12 -14.73 -31.34
CA ASP A 157 2.02 -15.68 -31.12
C ASP A 157 2.02 -16.31 -29.72
N ILE A 158 3.20 -16.52 -29.14
CA ILE A 158 3.38 -17.13 -27.82
C ILE A 158 3.98 -16.11 -26.85
N ALA A 159 3.32 -15.93 -25.71
CA ALA A 159 3.79 -15.11 -24.61
C ALA A 159 3.85 -15.92 -23.32
N ILE A 160 4.96 -15.79 -22.58
CA ILE A 160 5.14 -16.35 -21.23
C ILE A 160 5.35 -15.18 -20.27
N THR A 161 4.49 -15.03 -19.27
CA THR A 161 4.62 -13.98 -18.25
C THR A 161 5.04 -14.57 -16.90
N LEU A 162 5.90 -13.83 -16.20
CA LEU A 162 6.59 -14.27 -14.98
C LEU A 162 6.33 -13.26 -13.87
N ALA A 163 5.51 -13.63 -12.88
CA ALA A 163 5.09 -12.75 -11.77
C ALA A 163 4.55 -11.38 -12.23
N ALA A 164 3.77 -11.36 -13.31
CA ALA A 164 3.21 -10.13 -13.88
C ALA A 164 1.81 -9.82 -13.32
N PRO A 165 1.50 -8.58 -12.88
CA PRO A 165 0.14 -8.18 -12.52
C PRO A 165 -0.71 -8.01 -13.79
N LEU A 166 -1.53 -9.01 -14.13
CA LEU A 166 -2.33 -9.06 -15.36
C LEU A 166 -3.84 -8.78 -15.14
N GLU A 167 -4.32 -8.85 -13.90
CA GLU A 167 -5.73 -8.61 -13.55
C GLU A 167 -6.03 -7.12 -13.32
N ALA A 168 -5.11 -6.44 -12.63
CA ALA A 168 -5.14 -5.03 -12.27
C ALA A 168 -3.74 -4.59 -11.80
N PRO A 169 -3.39 -3.29 -11.84
CA PRO A 169 -2.17 -2.79 -11.21
C PRO A 169 -2.19 -3.04 -9.69
N VAL A 170 -1.02 -3.29 -9.08
CA VAL A 170 -0.91 -3.50 -7.63
C VAL A 170 -1.23 -2.23 -6.84
N ILE A 171 -0.83 -1.08 -7.39
CA ILE A 171 -1.22 0.26 -6.93
C ILE A 171 -1.42 1.12 -8.17
N ASN A 172 -2.61 1.69 -8.34
CA ASN A 172 -2.92 2.58 -9.46
C ASN A 172 -2.52 4.02 -9.07
N PHE A 173 -1.24 4.36 -9.27
CA PHE A 173 -0.65 5.64 -8.82
C PHE A 173 -1.12 6.85 -9.63
N ASP A 174 -1.25 6.69 -10.95
CA ASP A 174 -1.42 7.79 -11.91
C ASP A 174 -2.35 7.42 -13.07
N VAL A 175 -2.82 8.44 -13.80
CA VAL A 175 -3.78 8.29 -14.89
C VAL A 175 -3.18 7.54 -16.09
N ALA A 176 -1.86 7.61 -16.32
CA ALA A 176 -1.22 6.87 -17.40
C ALA A 176 -1.17 5.36 -17.11
N MET A 177 -0.93 4.97 -15.85
CA MET A 177 -1.01 3.59 -15.38
C MET A 177 -2.42 3.04 -15.59
N ASN A 178 -3.43 3.80 -15.14
CA ASN A 178 -4.83 3.46 -15.32
C ASN A 178 -5.20 3.22 -16.79
N ASN A 179 -4.93 4.23 -17.63
CA ASN A 179 -5.33 4.21 -19.03
C ASN A 179 -4.56 3.13 -19.81
N TYR A 180 -3.31 2.83 -19.45
CA TYR A 180 -2.54 1.76 -20.07
C TYR A 180 -3.19 0.38 -19.88
N TYR A 181 -3.71 0.06 -18.68
CA TYR A 181 -4.44 -1.20 -18.45
C TYR A 181 -5.78 -1.24 -19.18
N MET A 182 -6.55 -0.14 -19.16
CA MET A 182 -7.83 -0.06 -19.87
C MET A 182 -7.65 -0.22 -21.39
N ILE A 183 -6.63 0.44 -21.97
CA ILE A 183 -6.28 0.32 -23.39
C ILE A 183 -5.78 -1.09 -23.72
N MET A 184 -4.95 -1.71 -22.87
CA MET A 184 -4.46 -3.08 -23.08
C MET A 184 -5.60 -4.09 -23.17
N ASP A 185 -6.59 -4.00 -22.28
CA ASP A 185 -7.74 -4.90 -22.28
C ASP A 185 -8.72 -4.60 -23.43
N MET A 186 -8.89 -3.33 -23.80
CA MET A 186 -9.67 -2.92 -24.98
C MET A 186 -9.05 -3.41 -26.30
N GLU A 187 -7.73 -3.26 -26.46
CA GLU A 187 -6.97 -3.80 -27.61
C GLU A 187 -7.10 -5.32 -27.68
N TRP A 188 -7.03 -6.01 -26.53
CA TRP A 188 -7.19 -7.46 -26.47
C TRP A 188 -8.61 -7.89 -26.86
N GLU A 189 -9.65 -7.21 -26.38
CA GLU A 189 -11.02 -7.54 -26.72
C GLU A 189 -11.29 -7.36 -28.23
N LEU A 190 -10.97 -6.18 -28.75
CA LEU A 190 -11.22 -5.80 -30.15
C LEU A 190 -10.39 -6.60 -31.16
N PHE A 191 -9.10 -6.89 -30.87
CA PHE A 191 -8.20 -7.51 -31.85
C PHE A 191 -7.97 -9.01 -31.63
N ILE A 192 -8.19 -9.55 -30.42
CA ILE A 192 -8.01 -10.97 -30.11
C ILE A 192 -9.34 -11.65 -29.85
N ASN A 193 -10.16 -11.19 -28.90
CA ASN A 193 -11.36 -11.94 -28.49
C ASN A 193 -12.45 -11.97 -29.56
N GLN A 194 -12.65 -10.87 -30.29
CA GLN A 194 -13.64 -10.77 -31.37
C GLN A 194 -13.21 -11.48 -32.67
N ASN A 195 -11.93 -11.84 -32.83
CA ASN A 195 -11.43 -12.56 -34.01
C ASN A 195 -10.96 -13.99 -33.63
N GLN A 196 -11.84 -14.96 -33.83
CA GLN A 196 -11.59 -16.36 -33.46
C GLN A 196 -10.39 -16.99 -34.18
N GLU A 197 -10.02 -16.54 -35.38
CA GLU A 197 -8.83 -17.04 -36.08
C GLU A 197 -7.54 -16.56 -35.39
N ILE A 198 -7.47 -15.27 -35.03
CA ILE A 198 -6.36 -14.68 -34.28
C ILE A 198 -6.31 -15.31 -32.87
N LYS A 199 -7.46 -15.42 -32.18
CA LYS A 199 -7.58 -16.06 -30.86
C LYS A 199 -7.05 -17.49 -30.84
N ASN A 200 -7.32 -18.26 -31.89
CA ASN A 200 -6.80 -19.62 -32.03
C ASN A 200 -5.29 -19.67 -32.26
N LYS A 201 -4.70 -18.66 -32.91
CA LYS A 201 -3.24 -18.52 -33.07
C LYS A 201 -2.52 -18.10 -31.79
N LYS A 202 -3.11 -17.23 -30.95
CA LYS A 202 -2.45 -16.68 -29.75
C LYS A 202 -2.40 -17.65 -28.57
N MET A 203 -1.34 -17.53 -27.77
CA MET A 203 -1.11 -18.31 -26.57
C MET A 203 -0.39 -17.52 -25.47
N LEU A 204 -1.14 -17.04 -24.49
CA LEU A 204 -0.61 -16.47 -23.25
C LEU A 204 -0.53 -17.56 -22.17
N ILE A 205 0.62 -17.66 -21.48
CA ILE A 205 0.86 -18.53 -20.33
C ILE A 205 1.37 -17.66 -19.18
N SER A 206 0.63 -17.57 -18.07
CA SER A 206 1.02 -16.76 -16.91
C SER A 206 1.47 -17.62 -15.72
N PHE A 207 2.69 -17.36 -15.25
CA PHE A 207 3.24 -17.94 -14.04
C PHE A 207 3.16 -16.94 -12.89
N GLY A 208 2.15 -17.13 -12.05
CA GLY A 208 2.04 -16.42 -10.78
C GLY A 208 3.11 -16.88 -9.80
N SER A 209 3.58 -15.96 -8.97
CA SER A 209 4.49 -16.33 -7.90
C SER A 209 3.76 -16.89 -6.69
N GLY A 210 4.43 -17.80 -5.99
CA GLY A 210 3.96 -18.30 -4.72
C GLY A 210 4.12 -17.29 -3.58
N PRO A 211 3.84 -17.69 -2.34
CA PRO A 211 3.78 -16.80 -1.17
C PRO A 211 5.09 -16.09 -0.76
N ARG A 212 6.21 -16.31 -1.45
CA ARG A 212 7.48 -15.60 -1.20
C ARG A 212 7.62 -14.32 -2.02
N ASP A 213 6.79 -14.11 -3.03
CA ASP A 213 6.58 -12.77 -3.57
C ASP A 213 5.89 -11.90 -2.52
N LEU A 214 6.33 -10.65 -2.42
CA LEU A 214 5.82 -9.60 -1.53
C LEU A 214 5.49 -8.32 -2.30
N LEU A 215 5.81 -8.26 -3.60
CA LEU A 215 5.59 -7.10 -4.48
C LEU A 215 4.32 -7.30 -5.30
N ILE A 216 4.08 -8.51 -5.81
CA ILE A 216 2.89 -8.83 -6.60
C ILE A 216 2.02 -9.86 -5.85
N PRO A 217 0.81 -9.49 -5.38
CA PRO A 217 -0.18 -10.43 -4.87
C PRO A 217 -0.52 -11.50 -5.92
N ALA A 218 -0.47 -12.78 -5.51
CA ALA A 218 -0.61 -13.92 -6.41
C ALA A 218 -1.91 -13.92 -7.22
N GLY A 219 -3.04 -13.44 -6.64
CA GLY A 219 -4.31 -13.32 -7.35
C GLY A 219 -4.22 -12.45 -8.62
N LEU A 220 -3.56 -11.30 -8.52
CA LEU A 220 -3.41 -10.34 -9.62
C LEU A 220 -2.60 -10.86 -10.81
N THR A 221 -1.93 -12.01 -10.67
CA THR A 221 -1.21 -12.67 -11.78
C THR A 221 -2.10 -13.57 -12.65
N SER A 222 -3.35 -13.76 -12.24
CA SER A 222 -4.36 -14.47 -13.02
C SER A 222 -5.08 -13.54 -14.00
N THR A 223 -5.47 -14.06 -15.15
CA THR A 223 -6.35 -13.36 -16.09
C THR A 223 -7.07 -14.39 -16.97
N ASN A 224 -8.31 -14.08 -17.36
CA ASN A 224 -9.14 -14.94 -18.21
C ASN A 224 -8.57 -15.06 -19.64
N ASP A 225 -7.68 -14.16 -20.02
CA ASP A 225 -6.98 -14.14 -21.31
C ASP A 225 -5.86 -15.18 -21.42
N SER A 226 -5.41 -15.73 -20.28
CA SER A 226 -4.35 -16.75 -20.24
C SER A 226 -4.90 -18.14 -20.56
N PHE A 227 -4.28 -18.83 -21.52
CA PHE A 227 -4.59 -20.23 -21.81
C PHE A 227 -4.29 -21.15 -20.61
N ILE A 228 -3.22 -20.83 -19.87
CA ILE A 228 -2.95 -21.37 -18.53
C ILE A 228 -2.49 -20.19 -17.66
N SER A 229 -3.20 -19.95 -16.57
CA SER A 229 -2.68 -19.25 -15.40
C SER A 229 -2.36 -20.29 -14.32
N VAL A 230 -1.19 -20.18 -13.68
CA VAL A 230 -0.72 -21.14 -12.67
C VAL A 230 0.27 -20.51 -11.69
N LEU A 231 0.13 -20.79 -10.40
CA LEU A 231 1.19 -20.45 -9.44
C LEU A 231 2.34 -21.44 -9.55
N THR A 232 3.58 -20.97 -9.45
CA THR A 232 4.78 -21.83 -9.54
C THR A 232 4.69 -23.11 -8.71
N THR A 233 4.14 -23.04 -7.49
CA THR A 233 4.01 -24.17 -6.56
C THR A 233 3.05 -25.28 -7.01
N ALA A 234 2.23 -25.02 -8.03
CA ALA A 234 1.31 -25.98 -8.63
C ALA A 234 1.84 -26.58 -9.96
N VAL A 235 2.91 -26.03 -10.53
CA VAL A 235 3.54 -26.55 -11.76
C VAL A 235 4.21 -27.90 -11.45
N PRO A 236 3.95 -28.98 -12.21
CA PRO A 236 4.56 -30.29 -12.01
C PRO A 236 6.10 -30.25 -11.90
N GLY A 237 6.63 -30.59 -10.73
CA GLY A 237 8.08 -30.59 -10.45
C GLY A 237 8.67 -29.24 -9.98
N VAL A 238 7.83 -28.23 -9.71
CA VAL A 238 8.23 -26.88 -9.27
C VAL A 238 7.64 -26.57 -7.89
N TRP A 239 7.86 -27.45 -6.92
CA TRP A 239 7.27 -27.33 -5.57
C TRP A 239 7.87 -26.21 -4.69
N VAL A 240 8.67 -25.30 -5.26
CA VAL A 240 9.27 -24.16 -4.57
C VAL A 240 8.63 -22.84 -5.04
N SER A 241 8.13 -22.06 -4.08
CA SER A 241 7.78 -20.65 -4.25
C SER A 241 9.05 -19.80 -4.35
N PRO A 242 9.37 -19.16 -5.50
CA PRO A 242 10.40 -18.14 -5.56
C PRO A 242 9.90 -16.83 -4.92
N ASP A 243 10.82 -15.92 -4.60
CA ASP A 243 10.48 -14.50 -4.46
C ASP A 243 10.26 -13.84 -5.84
N HIS A 244 9.90 -12.56 -5.85
CA HIS A 244 9.54 -11.82 -7.06
C HIS A 244 10.61 -11.87 -8.16
N VAL A 245 11.88 -11.68 -7.79
CA VAL A 245 12.99 -11.60 -8.76
C VAL A 245 13.53 -13.00 -9.06
N SER A 246 13.57 -13.88 -8.05
CA SER A 246 13.97 -15.28 -8.24
C SER A 246 13.08 -16.09 -9.16
N MET A 247 11.91 -15.57 -9.54
CA MET A 247 11.08 -16.11 -10.61
C MET A 247 11.89 -16.45 -11.87
N VAL A 248 12.76 -15.53 -12.33
CA VAL A 248 13.48 -15.68 -13.62
C VAL A 248 14.68 -16.64 -13.58
N TRP A 249 15.14 -17.03 -12.38
CA TRP A 249 16.27 -17.95 -12.17
C TRP A 249 15.94 -19.16 -11.26
N CYS A 250 14.65 -19.41 -11.01
CA CYS A 250 14.19 -20.59 -10.28
C CYS A 250 14.47 -21.84 -11.13
N LYS A 251 15.52 -22.61 -10.77
CA LYS A 251 15.98 -23.80 -11.54
C LYS A 251 14.85 -24.75 -11.91
N GLN A 252 13.89 -25.01 -11.02
CA GLN A 252 12.76 -25.87 -11.31
C GLN A 252 11.88 -25.29 -12.44
N LEU A 253 11.46 -24.03 -12.33
CA LEU A 253 10.64 -23.36 -13.36
C LEU A 253 11.40 -23.19 -14.68
N VAL A 254 12.66 -22.71 -14.63
CA VAL A 254 13.52 -22.53 -15.80
C VAL A 254 13.73 -23.84 -16.57
N MET A 255 13.81 -24.99 -15.86
CA MET A 255 13.86 -26.31 -16.49
C MET A 255 12.49 -26.77 -17.02
N ALA A 256 11.37 -26.39 -16.41
CA ALA A 256 10.04 -26.69 -16.94
C ALA A 256 9.75 -25.89 -18.22
N VAL A 257 10.00 -24.58 -18.22
CA VAL A 257 9.85 -23.69 -19.38
C VAL A 257 10.74 -24.14 -20.54
N ASN A 258 12.04 -24.42 -20.30
CA ASN A 258 12.94 -24.91 -21.35
C ASN A 258 12.64 -26.35 -21.83
N ARG A 259 11.91 -27.17 -21.06
CA ARG A 259 11.38 -28.45 -21.58
C ARG A 259 10.22 -28.19 -22.53
N TYR A 260 9.24 -27.38 -22.11
CA TYR A 260 8.12 -26.99 -22.96
C TYR A 260 8.56 -26.37 -24.28
N LEU A 261 9.48 -25.38 -24.26
CA LEU A 261 9.95 -24.69 -25.46
C LEU A 261 10.56 -25.65 -26.51
N PHE A 262 11.40 -26.59 -26.11
CA PHE A 262 11.96 -27.58 -27.05
C PHE A 262 10.95 -28.63 -27.51
N ASP A 263 9.92 -28.92 -26.72
CA ASP A 263 8.86 -29.89 -27.01
C ASP A 263 7.78 -29.35 -27.99
N ILE A 264 7.82 -28.06 -28.33
CA ILE A 264 6.92 -27.41 -29.31
C ILE A 264 7.59 -27.04 -30.64
N VAL A 265 8.88 -27.35 -30.82
CA VAL A 265 9.59 -27.14 -32.08
C VAL A 265 9.19 -28.19 -33.11
N ASN A 266 8.95 -27.75 -34.34
CA ASN A 266 8.77 -28.61 -35.51
C ASN A 266 10.17 -28.99 -36.04
N MET A 267 10.46 -30.30 -36.14
CA MET A 267 11.78 -30.79 -36.50
C MET A 267 12.11 -30.64 -37.99
N GLN A 268 11.10 -30.50 -38.86
CA GLN A 268 11.29 -30.28 -40.29
C GLN A 268 11.62 -28.81 -40.59
N THR A 269 11.01 -27.87 -39.87
CA THR A 269 11.22 -26.43 -40.06
C THR A 269 12.19 -25.81 -39.06
N GLU A 270 12.66 -26.53 -38.02
CA GLU A 270 13.52 -25.99 -36.94
C GLU A 270 12.94 -24.77 -36.19
N GLN A 271 11.63 -24.52 -36.37
CA GLN A 271 10.90 -23.37 -35.84
C GLN A 271 9.67 -23.85 -35.06
N ILE A 272 8.95 -22.93 -34.41
CA ILE A 272 7.79 -23.28 -33.58
C ILE A 272 6.67 -23.90 -34.42
N SER A 273 6.04 -24.94 -33.87
CA SER A 273 4.95 -25.66 -34.54
C SER A 273 3.65 -24.86 -34.56
N ASN A 274 3.11 -24.61 -35.76
CA ASN A 274 1.80 -23.98 -35.97
C ASN A 274 0.62 -24.84 -35.48
N ASN A 275 0.84 -26.10 -35.04
CA ASN A 275 -0.21 -26.98 -34.56
C ASN A 275 -0.65 -26.60 -33.14
N ARG A 276 -1.75 -25.85 -33.03
CA ARG A 276 -2.34 -25.42 -31.74
C ARG A 276 -2.68 -26.56 -30.79
N ALA A 277 -3.04 -27.75 -31.29
CA ALA A 277 -3.29 -28.92 -30.44
C ALA A 277 -2.00 -29.49 -29.83
N LEU A 278 -0.87 -29.42 -30.55
CA LEU A 278 0.45 -29.73 -29.98
C LEU A 278 0.84 -28.71 -28.90
N LEU A 279 0.76 -27.40 -29.20
CA LEU A 279 1.09 -26.34 -28.25
C LEU A 279 0.30 -26.47 -26.94
N THR A 280 -1.03 -26.60 -27.04
CA THR A 280 -1.94 -26.69 -25.90
C THR A 280 -1.76 -27.97 -25.08
N SER A 281 -1.55 -29.13 -25.74
CA SER A 281 -1.31 -30.40 -25.03
C SER A 281 0.04 -30.40 -24.31
N LYS A 282 1.10 -29.87 -24.92
CA LYS A 282 2.42 -29.71 -24.28
C LYS A 282 2.38 -28.74 -23.10
N ALA A 283 1.70 -27.60 -23.23
CA ALA A 283 1.58 -26.64 -22.13
C ALA A 283 0.81 -27.24 -20.94
N ARG A 284 -0.28 -27.98 -21.19
CA ARG A 284 -0.98 -28.74 -20.13
C ARG A 284 -0.07 -29.79 -19.49
N GLN A 285 0.67 -30.56 -20.30
CA GLN A 285 1.60 -31.60 -19.81
C GLN A 285 2.68 -31.03 -18.86
N TYR A 286 3.23 -29.85 -19.14
CA TYR A 286 4.31 -29.27 -18.34
C TYR A 286 3.85 -28.33 -17.23
N PHE A 287 2.67 -27.69 -17.36
CA PHE A 287 2.25 -26.59 -16.47
C PHE A 287 0.94 -26.82 -15.72
N GLN A 288 0.18 -27.86 -16.03
CA GLN A 288 -1.08 -28.19 -15.34
C GLN A 288 -1.01 -29.59 -14.71
N ALA A 289 -1.04 -29.68 -13.38
CA ALA A 289 -1.19 -30.96 -12.70
C ALA A 289 -2.64 -31.49 -12.88
N ASN A 290 -2.79 -32.70 -13.40
CA ASN A 290 -4.11 -33.37 -13.40
C ASN A 290 -4.38 -34.00 -12.02
N ARG A 291 -5.62 -33.88 -11.54
CA ARG A 291 -6.12 -34.50 -10.31
C ARG A 291 -7.49 -35.17 -10.50
N SER A 292 -7.90 -35.40 -11.75
CA SER A 292 -9.08 -36.21 -12.02
C SER A 292 -8.87 -37.63 -11.48
N MET A 293 -9.92 -38.18 -10.86
CA MET A 293 -10.01 -39.59 -10.47
C MET A 293 -10.70 -40.46 -11.53
N THR A 294 -11.25 -39.81 -12.56
CA THR A 294 -12.00 -40.39 -13.67
C THR A 294 -11.36 -39.99 -15.01
N LEU A 295 -11.55 -40.82 -16.03
CA LEU A 295 -11.00 -40.61 -17.36
C LEU A 295 -11.72 -39.49 -18.12
N SER A 296 -11.03 -38.85 -19.05
CA SER A 296 -11.65 -37.84 -19.92
C SER A 296 -12.30 -38.49 -21.16
N PRO A 297 -13.61 -38.36 -21.40
CA PRO A 297 -14.27 -39.04 -22.53
C PRO A 297 -13.78 -38.55 -23.90
N HIS A 298 -13.23 -37.33 -23.98
CA HIS A 298 -12.80 -36.70 -25.23
C HIS A 298 -11.35 -37.02 -25.65
N LYS A 299 -10.67 -37.95 -24.96
CA LYS A 299 -9.26 -38.24 -25.20
C LYS A 299 -9.05 -39.67 -25.69
N ALA A 300 -8.59 -39.81 -26.93
CA ALA A 300 -8.19 -41.09 -27.49
C ALA A 300 -7.05 -41.72 -26.67
N ARG A 301 -7.21 -43.01 -26.35
CA ARG A 301 -6.21 -43.86 -25.68
C ARG A 301 -5.93 -45.05 -26.60
N PRO A 302 -4.79 -45.10 -27.30
CA PRO A 302 -4.43 -46.29 -28.07
C PRO A 302 -4.15 -47.45 -27.11
N ASP A 303 -4.57 -48.65 -27.50
CA ASP A 303 -4.22 -49.88 -26.80
C ASP A 303 -2.71 -50.15 -26.88
N VAL A 304 -2.14 -50.63 -25.78
CA VAL A 304 -0.72 -50.95 -25.64
C VAL A 304 -0.58 -52.44 -25.37
N THR A 305 0.29 -53.11 -26.12
CA THR A 305 0.64 -54.51 -25.87
C THR A 305 1.59 -54.61 -24.67
N LEU A 306 1.22 -55.41 -23.67
CA LEU A 306 2.03 -55.68 -22.49
C LEU A 306 2.78 -57.02 -22.63
N GLN A 307 3.90 -57.16 -21.91
CA GLN A 307 4.78 -58.33 -21.99
C GLN A 307 4.20 -59.50 -21.19
N GLY A 308 3.95 -60.64 -21.85
CA GLY A 308 3.50 -61.88 -21.20
C GLY A 308 4.58 -62.48 -20.28
N ASP A 309 5.80 -62.62 -20.78
CA ASP A 309 6.98 -63.05 -20.00
C ASP A 309 7.54 -61.88 -19.17
N ALA A 310 6.75 -61.47 -18.18
CA ALA A 310 7.06 -60.46 -17.18
C ALA A 310 6.65 -60.97 -15.79
N PHE A 311 7.03 -60.29 -14.72
CA PHE A 311 6.62 -60.70 -13.38
C PHE A 311 5.24 -60.12 -13.03
N TRP A 312 4.18 -60.91 -13.22
CA TRP A 312 2.80 -60.54 -12.88
C TRP A 312 2.46 -60.99 -11.45
N TYR A 313 1.85 -60.11 -10.66
CA TYR A 313 1.57 -60.32 -9.24
C TYR A 313 0.23 -59.68 -8.83
N GLU A 314 -0.69 -60.47 -8.25
CA GLU A 314 -2.02 -60.06 -7.78
C GLU A 314 -2.05 -60.16 -6.24
N ASP A 315 -2.38 -59.07 -5.53
CA ASP A 315 -2.50 -59.06 -4.06
C ASP A 315 -3.97 -58.79 -3.67
N ASN A 316 -4.53 -59.68 -2.86
CA ASN A 316 -5.93 -59.63 -2.43
C ASN A 316 -6.18 -58.66 -1.26
N ARG A 317 -5.13 -58.10 -0.64
CA ARG A 317 -5.27 -57.15 0.47
C ARG A 317 -5.75 -55.79 -0.06
N ARG A 318 -6.62 -55.11 0.69
CA ARG A 318 -7.05 -53.75 0.34
C ARG A 318 -5.96 -52.69 0.58
N ILE A 319 -5.10 -52.90 1.57
CA ILE A 319 -4.04 -51.94 1.92
C ILE A 319 -2.73 -52.71 2.11
N TYR A 320 -1.69 -52.32 1.37
CA TYR A 320 -0.38 -52.99 1.42
C TYR A 320 0.76 -52.10 0.88
N GLN A 321 1.99 -52.48 1.23
CA GLN A 321 3.23 -51.89 0.73
C GLN A 321 4.12 -52.99 0.14
N ILE A 322 4.73 -52.72 -1.02
CA ILE A 322 5.76 -53.55 -1.65
C ILE A 322 7.06 -52.76 -1.67
N ASN A 323 8.09 -53.26 -0.98
CA ASN A 323 9.45 -52.73 -1.06
C ASN A 323 10.36 -53.72 -1.81
N ARG A 324 11.23 -53.22 -2.70
CA ARG A 324 12.28 -53.99 -3.37
C ARG A 324 13.57 -53.15 -3.49
N PRO A 325 14.77 -53.74 -3.27
CA PRO A 325 16.03 -53.02 -3.42
C PRO A 325 16.34 -52.68 -4.89
N ASP A 326 15.92 -53.56 -5.80
CA ASP A 326 15.98 -53.43 -7.24
C ASP A 326 14.91 -54.31 -7.91
N ILE A 327 14.75 -54.18 -9.23
CA ILE A 327 13.88 -55.00 -10.07
C ILE A 327 14.63 -55.37 -11.35
N ASP A 328 14.79 -56.67 -11.62
CA ASP A 328 15.53 -57.18 -12.79
C ASP A 328 14.67 -57.42 -14.03
N ARG A 329 13.36 -57.68 -13.86
CA ARG A 329 12.40 -57.93 -14.95
C ARG A 329 11.19 -57.02 -14.81
N THR A 330 10.59 -56.63 -15.94
CA THR A 330 9.35 -55.83 -15.96
C THR A 330 8.34 -56.45 -14.99
N THR A 331 7.83 -55.66 -14.06
CA THR A 331 6.92 -56.11 -13.01
C THR A 331 5.56 -55.43 -13.20
N PHE A 332 4.50 -56.22 -13.12
CA PHE A 332 3.11 -55.80 -13.26
C PHE A 332 2.32 -56.20 -12.00
N LEU A 333 1.98 -55.21 -11.18
CA LEU A 333 1.10 -55.37 -10.03
C LEU A 333 -0.36 -55.25 -10.50
N MET A 334 -1.16 -56.29 -10.25
CA MET A 334 -2.57 -56.38 -10.63
C MET A 334 -3.45 -56.01 -9.44
N ILE A 335 -4.28 -54.98 -9.64
CA ILE A 335 -5.32 -54.51 -8.72
C ILE A 335 -6.67 -54.90 -9.32
N ARG A 336 -7.35 -55.86 -8.69
CA ARG A 336 -8.59 -56.45 -9.22
C ARG A 336 -9.78 -55.51 -9.05
N LEU A 337 -10.58 -55.37 -10.10
CA LEU A 337 -11.86 -54.67 -10.09
C LEU A 337 -12.93 -55.55 -9.41
N VAL A 338 -13.62 -55.01 -8.42
CA VAL A 338 -14.69 -55.68 -7.66
C VAL A 338 -15.76 -54.67 -7.24
N SER A 339 -17.03 -55.09 -7.21
CA SER A 339 -18.19 -54.23 -6.96
C SER A 339 -18.45 -53.88 -5.48
N PHE A 340 -17.60 -54.30 -4.55
CA PHE A 340 -17.77 -54.01 -3.13
C PHE A 340 -17.59 -52.50 -2.86
N PRO A 341 -18.46 -51.84 -2.05
CA PRO A 341 -18.31 -50.41 -1.74
C PRO A 341 -16.94 -50.02 -1.16
N GLN A 342 -16.30 -50.94 -0.43
CA GLN A 342 -14.95 -50.80 0.13
C GLN A 342 -13.81 -50.76 -0.91
N ASN A 343 -14.15 -50.89 -2.20
CA ASN A 343 -13.22 -50.94 -3.33
C ASN A 343 -13.55 -49.88 -4.40
N ARG A 344 -14.35 -48.86 -4.08
CA ARG A 344 -14.68 -47.77 -5.01
C ARG A 344 -13.49 -46.93 -5.46
N PHE A 345 -12.46 -46.82 -4.62
CA PHE A 345 -11.31 -45.96 -4.86
C PHE A 345 -10.00 -46.69 -4.58
N VAL A 346 -8.97 -46.36 -5.34
CA VAL A 346 -7.58 -46.69 -5.00
C VAL A 346 -6.67 -45.47 -5.12
N ALA A 347 -5.82 -45.29 -4.12
CA ALA A 347 -4.60 -44.49 -4.22
C ALA A 347 -3.39 -45.43 -4.39
N VAL A 348 -2.57 -45.19 -5.41
CA VAL A 348 -1.29 -45.86 -5.63
C VAL A 348 -0.17 -44.82 -5.60
N GLU A 349 0.73 -44.91 -4.64
CA GLU A 349 1.98 -44.14 -4.66
C GLU A 349 3.13 -45.05 -5.09
N SER A 350 4.02 -44.53 -5.96
CA SER A 350 5.26 -45.20 -6.34
C SER A 350 6.48 -44.30 -6.10
N VAL A 351 7.54 -44.89 -5.55
CA VAL A 351 8.83 -44.24 -5.27
C VAL A 351 9.87 -44.74 -6.28
N ASN A 352 10.62 -43.82 -6.89
CA ASN A 352 11.69 -44.05 -7.86
C ASN A 352 11.30 -44.75 -9.19
N VAL A 353 10.00 -44.97 -9.43
CA VAL A 353 9.48 -45.45 -10.73
C VAL A 353 9.53 -44.32 -11.75
N ASP A 354 10.52 -44.32 -12.65
CA ASP A 354 10.68 -43.27 -13.67
C ASP A 354 9.75 -43.46 -14.90
N ASP A 355 9.15 -44.65 -15.11
CA ASP A 355 8.23 -44.99 -16.24
C ASP A 355 7.21 -43.90 -16.62
N LYS A 356 7.17 -43.49 -17.90
CA LYS A 356 6.22 -42.48 -18.40
C LYS A 356 4.76 -42.95 -18.27
N ASP A 357 4.48 -44.14 -18.77
CA ASP A 357 3.17 -44.77 -18.73
C ASP A 357 3.29 -46.02 -17.85
N TRP A 358 2.71 -45.93 -16.64
CA TRP A 358 3.00 -46.81 -15.51
C TRP A 358 1.74 -47.36 -14.82
N ILE A 359 0.55 -46.94 -15.25
CA ILE A 359 -0.74 -47.45 -14.77
C ILE A 359 -1.69 -47.62 -15.96
N PHE A 360 -2.39 -48.76 -15.99
CA PHE A 360 -3.14 -49.27 -17.14
C PHE A 360 -4.46 -49.91 -16.69
N GLY A 361 -5.45 -49.98 -17.58
CA GLY A 361 -6.69 -50.74 -17.40
C GLY A 361 -6.80 -51.83 -18.46
N CYS A 362 -7.21 -53.04 -18.06
CA CYS A 362 -7.19 -54.21 -18.95
C CYS A 362 -8.04 -55.39 -18.49
N ASN A 363 -8.17 -56.36 -19.39
CA ASN A 363 -8.75 -57.67 -19.11
C ASN A 363 -7.67 -58.76 -19.04
N ALA A 364 -7.44 -59.34 -17.85
CA ALA A 364 -6.47 -60.40 -17.60
C ALA A 364 -6.98 -61.79 -18.03
N LYS A 365 -7.35 -61.91 -19.30
CA LYS A 365 -7.94 -63.14 -19.91
C LYS A 365 -6.91 -64.14 -20.45
N TYR A 366 -5.64 -63.75 -20.56
CA TYR A 366 -4.58 -64.59 -21.11
C TYR A 366 -3.77 -65.26 -19.98
N THR A 367 -3.23 -66.45 -20.22
CA THR A 367 -2.32 -67.14 -19.30
C THR A 367 -0.90 -67.18 -19.88
N HIS A 368 0.10 -67.11 -19.01
CA HIS A 368 1.49 -67.38 -19.34
C HIS A 368 2.08 -68.27 -18.24
N SER A 369 2.57 -69.44 -18.63
CA SER A 369 2.87 -70.56 -17.71
C SER A 369 1.70 -70.85 -16.74
N THR A 370 1.76 -70.35 -15.51
CA THR A 370 0.79 -70.62 -14.43
C THR A 370 -0.02 -69.40 -13.98
N TYR A 371 0.29 -68.19 -14.47
CA TYR A 371 -0.36 -66.95 -14.05
C TYR A 371 -1.20 -66.31 -15.17
N ARG A 372 -2.20 -65.51 -14.76
CA ARG A 372 -2.99 -64.68 -15.67
C ARG A 372 -2.25 -63.38 -15.96
N HIS A 373 -2.39 -62.85 -17.16
CA HIS A 373 -1.82 -61.57 -17.58
C HIS A 373 -2.75 -60.82 -18.53
N CYS A 374 -2.53 -59.51 -18.64
CA CYS A 374 -3.13 -58.69 -19.70
C CYS A 374 -2.16 -58.64 -20.89
N LYS A 375 -2.65 -58.99 -22.09
CA LYS A 375 -1.88 -58.81 -23.34
C LYS A 375 -2.10 -57.42 -23.94
N GLU A 376 -3.33 -56.92 -23.88
CA GLU A 376 -3.78 -55.62 -24.39
C GLU A 376 -4.29 -54.78 -23.22
N ALA A 377 -3.91 -53.50 -23.16
CA ALA A 377 -4.25 -52.60 -22.06
C ALA A 377 -4.27 -51.12 -22.48
N LYS A 378 -5.17 -50.31 -21.91
CA LYS A 378 -5.21 -48.85 -22.17
C LYS A 378 -4.45 -48.08 -21.08
N PRO A 379 -3.62 -47.08 -21.43
CA PRO A 379 -2.86 -46.30 -20.45
C PRO A 379 -3.78 -45.35 -19.67
N LEU A 380 -3.76 -45.48 -18.33
CA LEU A 380 -4.47 -44.62 -17.38
C LEU A 380 -3.57 -43.49 -16.84
N SER A 381 -2.40 -43.28 -17.45
CA SER A 381 -1.33 -42.36 -17.01
C SER A 381 -1.81 -40.92 -16.73
N GLU A 382 -2.95 -40.50 -17.29
CA GLU A 382 -3.54 -39.19 -17.01
C GLU A 382 -4.13 -39.04 -15.61
N LEU A 383 -4.51 -40.15 -14.95
CA LEU A 383 -4.91 -40.19 -13.55
C LEU A 383 -3.70 -40.18 -12.60
N SER A 384 -2.49 -40.04 -13.16
CA SER A 384 -1.23 -40.01 -12.44
C SER A 384 -0.52 -38.68 -12.52
N ARG A 385 0.19 -38.34 -11.44
CA ARG A 385 0.84 -37.05 -11.22
C ARG A 385 2.07 -37.22 -10.34
N TRP A 386 3.08 -36.38 -10.54
CA TRP A 386 4.18 -36.26 -9.57
C TRP A 386 3.64 -35.56 -8.31
N SER A 387 3.78 -36.18 -7.14
CA SER A 387 3.68 -35.45 -5.87
C SER A 387 5.07 -34.96 -5.48
N GLY A 388 5.14 -33.93 -4.65
CA GLY A 388 6.42 -33.50 -4.11
C GLY A 388 7.03 -34.55 -3.18
N ALA A 389 8.32 -34.38 -2.91
CA ALA A 389 9.04 -35.15 -1.91
C ALA A 389 10.18 -34.31 -1.31
N ALA A 390 10.61 -34.66 -0.10
CA ALA A 390 11.96 -34.32 0.35
C ALA A 390 13.00 -35.08 -0.51
N ASN A 391 14.15 -34.46 -0.80
CA ASN A 391 15.17 -35.02 -1.70
C ASN A 391 15.57 -36.47 -1.37
N ASP A 392 15.66 -36.78 -0.08
CA ASP A 392 16.18 -38.04 0.45
C ASP A 392 15.16 -39.19 0.38
N PHE A 393 13.88 -38.88 0.09
CA PHE A 393 12.77 -39.83 -0.02
C PHE A 393 12.43 -40.21 -1.46
N GLY A 394 13.35 -39.97 -2.40
CA GLY A 394 13.24 -40.33 -3.80
C GLY A 394 12.23 -39.48 -4.60
N ARG A 395 11.96 -39.88 -5.84
CA ARG A 395 10.89 -39.26 -6.64
C ARG A 395 9.57 -39.99 -6.43
N ARG A 396 8.49 -39.25 -6.15
CA ARG A 396 7.16 -39.82 -5.86
C ARG A 396 6.15 -39.54 -6.97
N LYS A 397 5.46 -40.58 -7.45
CA LYS A 397 4.27 -40.46 -8.30
C LYS A 397 3.07 -40.97 -7.52
N LEU A 398 1.93 -40.29 -7.68
CA LEU A 398 0.63 -40.73 -7.21
C LEU A 398 -0.25 -41.03 -8.42
N ALA A 399 -1.02 -42.10 -8.39
CA ALA A 399 -2.22 -42.29 -9.18
C ALA A 399 -3.44 -42.42 -8.26
N THR A 400 -4.54 -41.78 -8.62
CA THR A 400 -5.80 -41.80 -7.87
C THR A 400 -6.92 -42.18 -8.81
N VAL A 401 -7.57 -43.31 -8.58
CA VAL A 401 -8.49 -43.93 -9.55
C VAL A 401 -9.80 -44.31 -8.88
N HIS A 402 -10.92 -43.89 -9.45
CA HIS A 402 -12.25 -44.32 -9.04
C HIS A 402 -12.63 -45.61 -9.78
N LEU A 403 -12.44 -46.76 -9.13
CA LEU A 403 -12.49 -48.09 -9.73
C LEU A 403 -13.88 -48.48 -10.25
N HIS A 404 -14.96 -48.09 -9.56
CA HIS A 404 -16.32 -48.43 -10.03
C HIS A 404 -16.64 -47.76 -11.37
N ASN A 405 -16.39 -46.45 -11.50
CA ASN A 405 -16.54 -45.74 -12.79
C ASN A 405 -15.71 -46.36 -13.93
N LEU A 406 -14.60 -47.05 -13.66
CA LEU A 406 -13.87 -47.81 -14.70
C LEU A 406 -14.58 -49.11 -15.09
N MET A 407 -15.27 -49.77 -14.16
CA MET A 407 -16.15 -50.91 -14.46
C MET A 407 -17.39 -50.46 -15.23
N ASP A 408 -17.90 -49.25 -14.97
CA ASP A 408 -19.04 -48.67 -15.67
C ASP A 408 -18.66 -48.20 -17.09
N GLU A 409 -17.46 -47.61 -17.29
CA GLU A 409 -16.94 -47.17 -18.61
C GLU A 409 -16.39 -48.33 -19.45
N TYR A 410 -15.79 -49.35 -18.82
CA TYR A 410 -15.22 -50.54 -19.48
C TYR A 410 -15.63 -51.85 -18.77
N PRO A 411 -16.88 -52.33 -18.97
CA PRO A 411 -17.38 -53.56 -18.34
C PRO A 411 -16.57 -54.82 -18.69
N GLU A 412 -15.73 -54.79 -19.73
CA GLU A 412 -14.84 -55.88 -20.11
C GLU A 412 -13.53 -55.91 -19.30
N TRP A 413 -13.23 -54.89 -18.49
CA TRP A 413 -11.99 -54.85 -17.68
C TRP A 413 -12.14 -55.64 -16.39
N THR A 414 -11.05 -56.31 -16.00
CA THR A 414 -10.99 -57.09 -14.76
C THR A 414 -9.95 -56.54 -13.79
N HIS A 415 -8.97 -55.77 -14.27
CA HIS A 415 -7.86 -55.28 -13.46
C HIS A 415 -7.40 -53.87 -13.88
N VAL A 416 -7.01 -53.07 -12.89
CA VAL A 416 -6.06 -51.97 -13.06
C VAL A 416 -4.66 -52.54 -12.80
N VAL A 417 -3.69 -52.21 -13.66
CA VAL A 417 -2.34 -52.78 -13.61
C VAL A 417 -1.30 -51.68 -13.49
N VAL A 418 -0.41 -51.82 -12.51
CA VAL A 418 0.69 -50.89 -12.23
C VAL A 418 2.00 -51.52 -12.72
N LYS A 419 2.65 -50.87 -13.70
CA LYS A 419 3.90 -51.30 -14.32
C LYS A 419 5.10 -50.66 -13.63
N VAL A 420 6.15 -51.45 -13.43
CA VAL A 420 7.50 -50.97 -13.12
C VAL A 420 8.52 -51.65 -14.05
N SER A 421 9.28 -50.85 -14.80
CA SER A 421 10.39 -51.36 -15.62
C SER A 421 11.61 -51.73 -14.77
N PRO A 422 12.54 -52.57 -15.28
CA PRO A 422 13.78 -52.91 -14.59
C PRO A 422 14.59 -51.68 -14.15
N THR A 423 15.11 -51.71 -12.93
CA THR A 423 15.91 -50.62 -12.34
C THR A 423 16.70 -51.11 -11.13
N LYS A 424 17.91 -50.54 -10.96
CA LYS A 424 18.78 -50.78 -9.79
C LYS A 424 18.63 -49.71 -8.69
N LYS A 425 17.49 -49.03 -8.65
CA LYS A 425 17.09 -48.12 -7.55
C LYS A 425 16.10 -48.86 -6.63
N PRO A 426 16.13 -48.61 -5.31
CA PRO A 426 15.11 -49.11 -4.42
C PRO A 426 13.75 -48.50 -4.75
N ILE A 427 12.74 -49.35 -4.82
CA ILE A 427 11.34 -49.02 -5.14
C ILE A 427 10.46 -49.35 -3.94
N THR A 428 9.54 -48.43 -3.68
CA THR A 428 8.37 -48.65 -2.82
C THR A 428 7.12 -48.43 -3.67
N LEU A 429 6.18 -49.36 -3.60
CA LEU A 429 4.79 -49.19 -4.05
C LEU A 429 3.88 -49.23 -2.82
N ASN A 430 3.05 -48.20 -2.63
CA ASN A 430 2.02 -48.14 -1.60
C ASN A 430 0.65 -48.21 -2.28
N VAL A 431 -0.25 -49.08 -1.80
CA VAL A 431 -1.60 -49.24 -2.33
C VAL A 431 -2.61 -49.17 -1.19
N ASP A 432 -3.63 -48.32 -1.35
CA ASP A 432 -4.72 -48.13 -0.40
C ASP A 432 -6.07 -48.11 -1.14
N ILE A 433 -6.82 -49.20 -1.00
CA ILE A 433 -8.13 -49.45 -1.61
C ILE A 433 -9.22 -49.31 -0.54
N ASN A 434 -10.16 -48.38 -0.77
CA ASN A 434 -11.17 -47.99 0.21
C ASN A 434 -12.46 -47.47 -0.46
N ASP A 435 -13.48 -47.15 0.37
CA ASP A 435 -14.57 -46.29 -0.06
C ASP A 435 -14.12 -44.83 0.06
N TYR A 436 -14.25 -44.05 -1.01
CA TYR A 436 -13.76 -42.67 -1.05
C TYR A 436 -14.40 -41.79 0.03
N ALA A 437 -15.62 -42.11 0.46
CA ALA A 437 -16.29 -41.43 1.56
C ALA A 437 -15.56 -41.61 2.91
N SER A 438 -14.96 -42.76 3.20
CA SER A 438 -14.30 -43.00 4.50
C SER A 438 -12.93 -42.34 4.64
N ARG A 439 -12.34 -41.86 3.53
CA ARG A 439 -11.11 -41.06 3.53
C ARG A 439 -11.35 -39.54 3.57
N ARG A 440 -12.61 -39.10 3.53
CA ARG A 440 -12.97 -37.68 3.64
C ARG A 440 -13.26 -37.29 5.09
N ILE A 441 -12.70 -36.15 5.52
CA ILE A 441 -12.94 -35.58 6.84
C ILE A 441 -13.38 -34.12 6.66
N ASN A 442 -14.63 -33.80 7.02
CA ASN A 442 -15.09 -32.42 7.11
C ASN A 442 -14.47 -31.75 8.34
N VAL A 443 -13.92 -30.55 8.18
CA VAL A 443 -13.18 -29.84 9.23
C VAL A 443 -13.76 -28.46 9.48
N ASN A 444 -14.52 -28.35 10.57
CA ASN A 444 -14.93 -27.07 11.14
C ASN A 444 -13.66 -26.35 11.65
N LEU A 445 -13.46 -25.09 11.28
CA LEU A 445 -12.19 -24.40 11.47
C LEU A 445 -12.10 -23.64 12.81
N PRO A 446 -11.05 -23.83 13.63
CA PRO A 446 -10.98 -23.22 14.95
C PRO A 446 -10.79 -21.70 14.89
N LEU A 447 -11.63 -20.96 15.63
CA LEU A 447 -11.45 -19.52 15.83
C LEU A 447 -10.17 -19.22 16.64
N PHE A 448 -9.95 -19.99 17.71
CA PHE A 448 -8.85 -19.87 18.66
C PHE A 448 -8.23 -21.24 18.97
N GLY A 449 -6.97 -21.25 19.43
CA GLY A 449 -6.28 -22.48 19.85
C GLY A 449 -5.93 -23.44 18.70
N ARG A 450 -5.65 -24.70 19.10
CA ARG A 450 -5.33 -25.85 18.23
C ARG A 450 -6.39 -26.93 18.47
N GLN A 451 -7.09 -27.32 17.41
CA GLN A 451 -8.15 -28.33 17.41
C GLN A 451 -7.63 -29.62 16.78
N ILE A 452 -7.90 -30.76 17.42
CA ILE A 452 -7.59 -32.07 16.85
C ILE A 452 -8.69 -32.46 15.86
N VAL A 453 -8.29 -32.85 14.66
CA VAL A 453 -9.17 -33.25 13.55
C VAL A 453 -9.30 -34.77 13.48
N LYS A 454 -8.19 -35.49 13.73
CA LYS A 454 -8.14 -36.94 13.90
C LYS A 454 -7.06 -37.26 14.92
N GLN A 455 -7.42 -37.93 16.01
CA GLN A 455 -6.48 -38.31 17.08
C GLN A 455 -5.40 -39.28 16.56
N GLU A 456 -5.83 -40.29 15.82
CA GLU A 456 -4.97 -41.29 15.17
C GLU A 456 -5.59 -41.73 13.84
N THR A 457 -4.80 -41.79 12.78
CA THR A 457 -5.21 -42.30 11.46
C THR A 457 -5.28 -43.83 11.44
N GLU A 458 -5.96 -44.42 10.45
CA GLU A 458 -6.00 -45.88 10.32
C GLU A 458 -4.63 -46.47 9.99
N THR A 459 -4.35 -47.69 10.48
CA THR A 459 -3.09 -48.37 10.24
C THR A 459 -2.89 -48.69 8.76
N ASN A 460 -1.66 -48.52 8.26
CA ASN A 460 -1.27 -48.67 6.85
C ASN A 460 -1.95 -47.70 5.86
N SER A 461 -2.80 -46.76 6.31
CA SER A 461 -3.47 -45.82 5.40
C SER A 461 -2.48 -44.94 4.63
N LEU A 462 -2.79 -44.68 3.35
CA LEU A 462 -1.99 -43.84 2.47
C LEU A 462 -2.68 -42.49 2.22
N TYR A 463 -4.00 -42.46 2.07
CA TYR A 463 -4.73 -41.30 1.54
C TYR A 463 -5.80 -40.76 2.49
N TYR A 464 -5.80 -39.46 2.75
CA TYR A 464 -6.95 -38.73 3.33
C TYR A 464 -7.20 -37.40 2.60
N GLU A 465 -8.45 -36.92 2.65
CA GLU A 465 -8.89 -35.64 2.10
C GLU A 465 -9.60 -34.82 3.19
N LEU A 466 -8.96 -33.75 3.66
CA LEU A 466 -9.56 -32.79 4.59
C LEU A 466 -10.38 -31.77 3.79
N ILE A 467 -11.65 -31.58 4.15
CA ILE A 467 -12.56 -30.61 3.52
C ILE A 467 -12.73 -29.43 4.48
N LEU A 468 -12.32 -28.24 4.05
CA LEU A 468 -12.32 -27.01 4.84
C LEU A 468 -13.49 -26.14 4.37
N THR A 469 -14.61 -26.16 5.12
CA THR A 469 -15.87 -25.50 4.71
C THR A 469 -15.76 -23.97 4.74
N ASP A 470 -15.21 -23.42 5.82
CA ASP A 470 -15.36 -22.00 6.13
C ASP A 470 -14.20 -21.14 5.57
N MET A 471 -13.26 -21.76 4.84
CA MET A 471 -12.05 -21.12 4.33
C MET A 471 -12.26 -20.51 2.94
N ASN A 472 -12.84 -19.31 2.88
CA ASN A 472 -13.29 -18.68 1.64
C ASN A 472 -12.64 -17.32 1.31
N VAL A 473 -11.91 -16.68 2.22
CA VAL A 473 -11.39 -15.30 2.01
C VAL A 473 -9.91 -15.12 2.35
N LEU A 474 -9.19 -14.30 1.57
CA LEU A 474 -7.72 -14.13 1.60
C LEU A 474 -7.09 -13.94 2.98
N HIS A 475 -7.77 -13.22 3.88
CA HIS A 475 -7.27 -12.86 5.20
C HIS A 475 -7.34 -14.01 6.22
N GLN A 476 -7.98 -15.13 5.88
CA GLN A 476 -7.98 -16.33 6.72
C GLN A 476 -6.65 -17.10 6.57
N ALA A 477 -6.07 -17.48 7.71
CA ALA A 477 -4.85 -18.27 7.75
C ALA A 477 -4.85 -19.24 8.93
N TYR A 478 -4.40 -20.46 8.65
CA TYR A 478 -4.39 -21.59 9.59
C TYR A 478 -3.07 -22.38 9.47
N LEU A 479 -2.76 -23.18 10.49
CA LEU A 479 -1.60 -24.07 10.53
C LEU A 479 -2.09 -25.50 10.67
N LEU A 480 -1.68 -26.35 9.73
CA LEU A 480 -1.97 -27.79 9.75
C LEU A 480 -0.73 -28.56 10.24
N TYR A 481 -0.94 -29.35 11.28
CA TYR A 481 0.04 -30.23 11.91
C TYR A 481 -0.34 -31.67 11.61
N VAL A 482 0.63 -32.43 11.09
CA VAL A 482 0.55 -33.89 10.97
C VAL A 482 1.78 -34.43 11.71
N GLU A 483 1.53 -35.03 12.87
CA GLU A 483 2.54 -35.47 13.83
C GLU A 483 2.41 -36.99 14.03
N PRO A 484 3.52 -37.77 14.05
CA PRO A 484 3.45 -39.21 14.24
C PRO A 484 2.98 -39.56 15.66
N THR A 485 2.11 -40.56 15.79
CA THR A 485 1.69 -41.10 17.09
C THR A 485 2.76 -42.02 17.69
N PRO A 486 2.70 -42.37 18.99
CA PRO A 486 3.63 -43.33 19.62
C PRO A 486 3.62 -44.73 18.98
N SER A 487 2.57 -45.06 18.24
CA SER A 487 2.39 -46.26 17.41
C SER A 487 3.17 -46.25 16.08
N CYS A 488 3.82 -45.14 15.72
CA CYS A 488 4.68 -45.02 14.53
C CYS A 488 5.97 -45.84 14.66
N GLN A 489 6.11 -46.91 13.85
CA GLN A 489 7.24 -47.85 13.93
C GLN A 489 8.47 -47.42 13.12
N ALA A 490 8.40 -46.34 12.33
CA ALA A 490 9.46 -45.92 11.42
C ALA A 490 10.22 -44.67 11.91
N ASN A 491 11.51 -44.83 12.20
CA ASN A 491 12.44 -43.73 12.53
C ASN A 491 12.49 -42.63 11.45
N HIS A 492 12.24 -42.99 10.19
CA HIS A 492 12.14 -42.07 9.06
C HIS A 492 10.80 -42.28 8.35
N TYR A 493 9.92 -41.28 8.45
CA TYR A 493 8.65 -41.20 7.73
C TYR A 493 8.64 -39.99 6.79
N HIS A 494 7.78 -40.03 5.77
CA HIS A 494 7.51 -38.89 4.89
C HIS A 494 6.03 -38.77 4.53
N VAL A 495 5.44 -37.62 4.88
CA VAL A 495 4.05 -37.24 4.57
C VAL A 495 4.04 -36.07 3.59
N SER A 496 3.29 -36.19 2.49
CA SER A 496 2.99 -35.08 1.57
C SER A 496 1.63 -34.45 1.91
N ALA A 497 1.52 -33.13 1.77
CA ALA A 497 0.28 -32.39 1.94
C ALA A 497 0.09 -31.35 0.83
N GLU A 498 -1.07 -31.39 0.17
CA GLU A 498 -1.40 -30.57 -1.00
C GLU A 498 -2.72 -29.83 -0.80
N MET A 499 -2.68 -28.50 -0.81
CA MET A 499 -3.86 -27.64 -0.71
C MET A 499 -4.41 -27.33 -2.10
N HIS A 500 -5.68 -27.68 -2.33
CA HIS A 500 -6.43 -27.48 -3.56
C HIS A 500 -7.57 -26.46 -3.33
N VAL A 501 -7.66 -25.46 -4.20
CA VAL A 501 -8.68 -24.41 -4.17
C VAL A 501 -9.47 -24.49 -5.49
N PRO A 502 -10.77 -24.83 -5.47
CA PRO A 502 -11.49 -25.21 -6.67
C PRO A 502 -11.76 -24.02 -7.61
N TRP A 503 -12.31 -22.92 -7.10
CA TRP A 503 -12.53 -21.66 -7.83
C TRP A 503 -11.24 -20.98 -8.32
N ALA A 504 -10.08 -21.38 -7.77
CA ALA A 504 -8.76 -20.82 -8.10
C ALA A 504 -7.84 -21.92 -8.66
N LYS A 505 -8.27 -22.51 -9.77
CA LYS A 505 -7.57 -23.61 -10.45
C LYS A 505 -6.08 -23.31 -10.66
N ASN A 506 -5.23 -24.25 -10.24
CA ASN A 506 -3.76 -24.14 -10.23
C ASN A 506 -3.17 -23.09 -9.24
N ASN A 507 -3.94 -22.53 -8.31
CA ASN A 507 -3.43 -21.69 -7.21
C ASN A 507 -3.11 -22.54 -5.95
N GLU A 508 -2.33 -23.58 -6.15
CA GLU A 508 -2.15 -24.68 -5.19
C GLU A 508 -0.80 -24.59 -4.45
N TYR A 509 -0.76 -25.13 -3.23
CA TYR A 509 0.44 -25.10 -2.39
C TYR A 509 0.77 -26.47 -1.82
N TYR A 510 2.05 -26.83 -1.91
CA TYR A 510 2.61 -28.10 -1.45
C TYR A 510 3.41 -27.92 -0.15
N HIS A 511 3.30 -28.88 0.76
CA HIS A 511 4.17 -29.02 1.92
C HIS A 511 4.45 -30.51 2.20
N TYR A 512 5.44 -30.76 3.05
CA TYR A 512 5.81 -32.11 3.49
C TYR A 512 6.25 -32.10 4.95
N PHE A 513 5.95 -33.20 5.63
CA PHE A 513 6.37 -33.46 7.01
C PHE A 513 7.30 -34.67 7.02
N THR A 514 8.39 -34.58 7.78
CA THR A 514 9.35 -35.67 7.99
C THR A 514 9.89 -35.59 9.41
N HIS A 515 10.57 -36.65 9.85
CA HIS A 515 11.30 -36.69 11.12
C HIS A 515 12.17 -35.43 11.39
N LEU A 516 12.83 -34.88 10.36
CA LEU A 516 13.61 -33.63 10.40
C LEU A 516 12.75 -32.35 10.29
N LYS A 517 11.72 -32.36 9.42
CA LYS A 517 10.89 -31.19 9.12
C LYS A 517 9.49 -31.37 9.69
N ARG A 518 9.34 -31.02 10.97
CA ARG A 518 8.07 -31.07 11.73
C ARG A 518 7.27 -29.76 11.68
N THR A 519 7.74 -28.75 10.95
CA THR A 519 7.06 -27.45 10.82
C THR A 519 5.65 -27.58 10.22
N PRO A 520 4.62 -26.89 10.76
CA PRO A 520 3.27 -26.96 10.22
C PRO A 520 3.16 -26.44 8.77
N MET A 521 2.21 -27.01 8.02
CA MET A 521 1.79 -26.48 6.73
C MET A 521 1.00 -25.18 6.93
N LYS A 522 1.33 -24.14 6.17
CA LYS A 522 0.70 -22.82 6.25
C LYS A 522 -0.47 -22.74 5.27
N LEU A 523 -1.68 -23.01 5.76
CA LEU A 523 -2.90 -22.93 4.97
C LEU A 523 -3.33 -21.46 4.82
N ARG A 524 -3.52 -21.03 3.57
CA ARG A 524 -3.97 -19.69 3.19
C ARG A 524 -4.44 -19.67 1.73
N LEU A 525 -5.27 -18.70 1.37
CA LEU A 525 -5.71 -18.49 0.00
C LEU A 525 -4.81 -17.52 -0.76
N PHE A 526 -4.90 -17.59 -2.10
CA PHE A 526 -4.27 -16.67 -3.05
C PHE A 526 -5.27 -15.88 -3.91
N LYS A 527 -6.54 -16.28 -3.87
CA LYS A 527 -7.72 -15.57 -4.38
C LYS A 527 -8.93 -16.01 -3.55
N SER A 528 -9.73 -15.07 -3.07
CA SER A 528 -10.97 -15.34 -2.33
C SER A 528 -12.00 -16.04 -3.23
N ASN A 529 -13.02 -16.66 -2.63
CA ASN A 529 -14.12 -17.27 -3.36
C ASN A 529 -14.97 -16.17 -4.02
N PRO A 530 -15.12 -16.16 -5.37
CA PRO A 530 -15.78 -15.06 -6.09
C PRO A 530 -17.24 -14.86 -5.67
N ASN A 531 -17.95 -15.94 -5.33
CA ASN A 531 -19.31 -15.84 -4.80
C ASN A 531 -19.33 -15.07 -3.49
N VAL A 532 -18.48 -15.44 -2.54
CA VAL A 532 -18.41 -14.84 -1.19
C VAL A 532 -17.98 -13.37 -1.25
N THR A 533 -17.11 -13.00 -2.19
CA THR A 533 -16.73 -11.59 -2.41
C THR A 533 -17.87 -10.74 -2.99
N LEU A 534 -18.79 -11.36 -3.74
CA LEU A 534 -20.00 -10.71 -4.25
C LEU A 534 -21.16 -10.69 -3.24
N GLY A 535 -21.12 -11.56 -2.23
CA GLY A 535 -22.17 -11.71 -1.20
C GLY A 535 -23.05 -12.96 -1.36
N MET A 536 -22.67 -13.89 -2.23
CA MET A 536 -23.36 -15.16 -2.49
C MET A 536 -22.70 -16.33 -1.71
N GLU A 537 -23.42 -17.44 -1.57
CA GLU A 537 -22.94 -18.62 -0.84
C GLU A 537 -21.80 -19.38 -1.56
N ALA A 538 -20.96 -20.04 -0.76
CA ALA A 538 -19.83 -20.85 -1.22
C ALA A 538 -20.29 -22.27 -1.62
N LEU A 539 -20.58 -22.46 -2.91
CA LEU A 539 -20.94 -23.76 -3.48
C LEU A 539 -19.76 -24.76 -3.51
N GLU A 540 -18.53 -24.28 -3.46
CA GLU A 540 -17.30 -25.08 -3.51
C GLU A 540 -16.46 -24.89 -2.24
N THR A 541 -15.80 -25.97 -1.79
CA THR A 541 -14.99 -25.99 -0.56
C THR A 541 -13.51 -26.29 -0.82
N VAL A 542 -12.64 -25.69 -0.02
CA VAL A 542 -11.18 -25.89 -0.08
C VAL A 542 -10.84 -27.28 0.44
N LYS A 543 -9.84 -27.94 -0.17
CA LYS A 543 -9.45 -29.30 0.20
C LYS A 543 -7.95 -29.40 0.48
N VAL A 544 -7.57 -30.29 1.39
CA VAL A 544 -6.18 -30.68 1.60
C VAL A 544 -6.05 -32.19 1.46
N THR A 545 -5.38 -32.63 0.39
CA THR A 545 -4.99 -34.04 0.22
C THR A 545 -3.77 -34.32 1.08
N LEU A 546 -3.84 -35.38 1.88
CA LEU A 546 -2.73 -35.93 2.65
C LEU A 546 -2.32 -37.27 2.07
N LEU A 547 -1.01 -37.43 1.79
CA LEU A 547 -0.40 -38.73 1.51
C LEU A 547 0.47 -39.09 2.73
N LEU A 548 0.02 -40.06 3.52
CA LEU A 548 0.67 -40.52 4.73
C LEU A 548 1.79 -41.52 4.43
N ASP A 549 2.60 -41.87 5.43
CA ASP A 549 3.53 -42.99 5.35
C ASP A 549 2.88 -44.24 5.96
N PRO A 550 2.58 -45.30 5.18
CA PRO A 550 1.87 -46.49 5.70
C PRO A 550 2.53 -47.18 6.90
N LYS A 551 3.82 -46.95 7.16
CA LYS A 551 4.53 -47.51 8.32
C LYS A 551 4.19 -46.84 9.65
N CYS A 552 3.42 -45.75 9.63
CA CYS A 552 3.07 -44.97 10.80
C CYS A 552 1.61 -44.50 10.79
N THR A 553 1.06 -44.34 11.98
CA THR A 553 -0.18 -43.58 12.20
C THR A 553 0.16 -42.17 12.68
N PHE A 554 -0.78 -41.24 12.49
CA PHE A 554 -0.56 -39.80 12.68
C PHE A 554 -1.74 -39.12 13.39
N THR A 555 -1.43 -38.13 14.22
CA THR A 555 -2.40 -37.15 14.73
C THR A 555 -2.48 -35.98 13.76
N ILE A 556 -3.70 -35.68 13.30
CA ILE A 556 -4.00 -34.56 12.40
C ILE A 556 -4.70 -33.47 13.23
N SER A 557 -4.20 -32.25 13.17
CA SER A 557 -4.76 -31.11 13.93
C SER A 557 -4.51 -29.78 13.23
N ILE A 558 -5.41 -28.82 13.43
CA ILE A 558 -5.33 -27.48 12.83
C ILE A 558 -5.38 -26.42 13.93
N SER A 559 -4.60 -25.35 13.79
CA SER A 559 -4.71 -24.14 14.63
C SER A 559 -5.02 -22.91 13.80
N THR A 560 -5.67 -21.92 14.40
CA THR A 560 -5.69 -20.56 13.84
C THR A 560 -4.26 -19.98 13.81
N SER A 561 -4.01 -18.96 12.97
CA SER A 561 -2.73 -18.24 12.96
C SER A 561 -2.93 -16.74 12.81
N TRP A 562 -3.14 -16.06 13.94
CA TRP A 562 -3.35 -14.60 13.99
C TRP A 562 -2.26 -13.82 13.24
N TYR A 563 -1.00 -14.21 13.41
CA TYR A 563 0.14 -13.54 12.76
C TYR A 563 0.18 -13.74 11.23
N HIS A 564 -0.28 -14.89 10.71
CA HIS A 564 -0.46 -15.04 9.25
C HIS A 564 -1.73 -14.37 8.73
N ARG A 565 -2.79 -14.23 9.53
CA ARG A 565 -3.96 -13.41 9.18
C ARG A 565 -3.54 -11.95 9.00
N LEU A 566 -2.80 -11.38 9.96
CA LEU A 566 -2.23 -10.04 9.85
C LEU A 566 -1.28 -9.90 8.65
N ALA A 567 -0.41 -10.89 8.39
CA ALA A 567 0.49 -10.88 7.24
C ALA A 567 -0.25 -10.92 5.88
N GLN A 568 -1.44 -11.55 5.82
CA GLN A 568 -2.31 -11.50 4.63
C GLN A 568 -3.07 -10.16 4.53
N ILE A 569 -3.49 -9.57 5.66
CA ILE A 569 -4.13 -8.24 5.67
C ILE A 569 -3.14 -7.19 5.16
N ALA A 570 -1.92 -7.14 5.70
CA ALA A 570 -0.88 -6.24 5.24
C ALA A 570 -0.56 -6.44 3.74
N ARG A 571 -0.28 -7.69 3.32
CA ARG A 571 0.07 -8.01 1.93
C ARG A 571 -0.93 -7.52 0.89
N ASN A 572 -2.23 -7.61 1.17
CA ASN A 572 -3.27 -7.33 0.17
C ASN A 572 -3.96 -5.97 0.38
N TYR A 573 -3.89 -5.38 1.58
CA TYR A 573 -4.61 -4.14 1.90
C TYR A 573 -3.72 -2.99 2.40
N THR A 574 -2.40 -3.16 2.58
CA THR A 574 -1.51 -2.01 2.91
C THR A 574 -1.62 -0.81 1.96
N PRO A 575 -1.79 -0.96 0.62
CA PRO A 575 -2.05 0.18 -0.26
C PRO A 575 -3.24 1.06 0.15
N VAL A 576 -4.26 0.47 0.79
CA VAL A 576 -5.49 1.14 1.23
C VAL A 576 -5.24 2.11 2.42
N LEU A 577 -4.11 1.99 3.12
CA LEU A 577 -3.75 2.93 4.18
C LEU A 577 -3.53 4.35 3.65
N PHE A 578 -3.04 4.52 2.42
CA PHE A 578 -2.71 5.84 1.86
C PHE A 578 -3.95 6.73 1.63
N PRO A 579 -5.01 6.30 0.91
CA PRO A 579 -6.23 7.10 0.78
C PRO A 579 -6.89 7.34 2.15
N PHE A 580 -6.79 6.41 3.09
CA PHE A 580 -7.37 6.57 4.43
C PHE A 580 -6.62 7.63 5.24
N VAL A 581 -5.27 7.66 5.18
CA VAL A 581 -4.44 8.75 5.71
C VAL A 581 -4.87 10.09 5.11
N ALA A 582 -5.07 10.17 3.79
CA ALA A 582 -5.46 11.40 3.13
C ALA A 582 -6.86 11.89 3.55
N ALA A 583 -7.85 10.99 3.62
CA ALA A 583 -9.19 11.32 4.08
C ALA A 583 -9.24 11.75 5.55
N ILE A 584 -8.43 11.14 6.42
CA ILE A 584 -8.32 11.52 7.84
C ILE A 584 -7.77 12.94 7.98
N VAL A 585 -6.78 13.33 7.17
CA VAL A 585 -6.30 14.72 7.14
C VAL A 585 -7.36 15.67 6.58
N LEU A 586 -8.10 15.31 5.52
CA LEU A 586 -9.21 16.12 5.03
C LEU A 586 -10.29 16.35 6.12
N LEU A 587 -10.62 15.32 6.92
CA LEU A 587 -11.55 15.45 8.05
C LEU A 587 -10.99 16.31 9.20
N ALA A 588 -9.67 16.26 9.45
CA ALA A 588 -9.01 17.15 10.41
C ALA A 588 -9.01 18.62 9.93
N VAL A 589 -8.74 18.86 8.64
CA VAL A 589 -8.84 20.20 8.01
C VAL A 589 -10.27 20.73 8.10
N ARG A 590 -11.29 19.91 7.81
CA ARG A 590 -12.70 20.26 8.04
C ARG A 590 -12.98 20.66 9.48
N SER A 591 -12.45 19.92 10.45
CA SER A 591 -12.63 20.23 11.88
C SER A 591 -12.03 21.60 12.24
N SER A 592 -10.85 21.92 11.73
CA SER A 592 -10.22 23.24 11.93
C SER A 592 -10.98 24.37 11.24
N ILE A 593 -11.63 24.13 10.09
CA ILE A 593 -12.47 25.11 9.39
C ILE A 593 -13.79 25.38 10.13
N ILE A 594 -14.44 24.34 10.66
CA ILE A 594 -15.63 24.51 11.52
C ILE A 594 -15.27 25.32 12.77
N HIS A 595 -14.20 24.95 13.46
CA HIS A 595 -13.74 25.67 14.67
C HIS A 595 -13.29 27.12 14.36
N LEU A 596 -12.74 27.37 13.17
CA LEU A 596 -12.42 28.72 12.70
C LEU A 596 -13.67 29.56 12.42
N LYS A 597 -14.74 28.96 11.89
CA LYS A 597 -16.05 29.62 11.73
C LYS A 597 -16.67 29.95 13.10
N ASP A 598 -16.78 28.95 13.97
CA ASP A 598 -17.58 29.03 15.20
C ASP A 598 -16.84 29.72 16.37
N HIS A 599 -15.51 29.71 16.37
CA HIS A 599 -14.66 30.25 17.45
C HIS A 599 -13.49 31.14 16.97
N GLY A 600 -13.44 31.51 15.69
CA GLY A 600 -12.39 32.39 15.14
C GLY A 600 -10.96 31.82 15.14
N THR A 601 -10.77 30.57 15.57
CA THR A 601 -9.47 29.97 15.89
C THR A 601 -9.33 28.58 15.28
N CYS A 602 -8.16 28.26 14.72
CA CYS A 602 -7.86 26.93 14.20
C CYS A 602 -7.36 25.98 15.29
N LEU A 603 -7.97 24.79 15.35
CA LEU A 603 -7.49 23.66 16.14
C LEU A 603 -6.07 23.24 15.71
N SER A 604 -5.25 22.85 16.69
CA SER A 604 -3.98 22.17 16.44
C SER A 604 -4.23 20.81 15.78
N ILE A 605 -3.22 20.29 15.06
CA ILE A 605 -3.32 19.00 14.37
C ILE A 605 -3.80 17.87 15.30
N HIS A 606 -3.33 17.82 16.54
CA HIS A 606 -3.76 16.81 17.51
C HIS A 606 -5.21 17.02 17.98
N GLY A 607 -5.62 18.27 18.25
CA GLY A 607 -7.00 18.57 18.64
C GLY A 607 -8.01 18.25 17.54
N ALA A 608 -7.67 18.55 16.28
CA ALA A 608 -8.49 18.22 15.13
C ALA A 608 -8.56 16.70 14.85
N LEU A 609 -7.47 15.95 15.05
CA LEU A 609 -7.45 14.48 14.92
C LEU A 609 -8.27 13.77 16.01
N MET A 610 -8.51 14.43 17.15
CA MET A 610 -9.35 13.92 18.25
C MET A 610 -10.82 14.37 18.15
N SER A 611 -11.18 15.15 17.13
CA SER A 611 -12.53 15.70 16.97
C SER A 611 -13.59 14.63 16.68
N GLU A 612 -14.86 14.93 16.96
CA GLU A 612 -15.99 14.06 16.57
C GLU A 612 -16.04 13.75 15.07
N SER A 613 -15.56 14.65 14.21
CA SER A 613 -15.61 14.49 12.75
C SER A 613 -14.61 13.46 12.22
N VAL A 614 -13.52 13.20 12.94
CA VAL A 614 -12.47 12.25 12.54
C VAL A 614 -12.76 10.82 13.06
N LYS A 615 -13.66 10.67 14.03
CA LYS A 615 -13.99 9.37 14.62
C LYS A 615 -14.64 8.41 13.60
N PRO A 616 -14.32 7.10 13.67
CA PRO A 616 -14.70 6.13 12.63
C PRO A 616 -16.21 5.98 12.44
N TYR A 617 -17.03 6.14 13.49
CA TYR A 617 -18.49 6.03 13.38
C TYR A 617 -19.13 7.14 12.55
N TYR A 618 -18.50 8.31 12.44
CA TYR A 618 -18.98 9.37 11.58
C TYR A 618 -18.58 9.08 10.13
N ALA A 619 -17.27 9.04 9.84
CA ALA A 619 -16.77 8.89 8.48
C ALA A 619 -17.14 7.55 7.81
N LEU A 620 -17.01 6.41 8.51
CA LEU A 620 -17.18 5.10 7.89
C LEU A 620 -18.64 4.71 7.63
N VAL A 621 -19.61 5.29 8.36
CA VAL A 621 -21.04 5.03 8.11
C VAL A 621 -21.45 5.66 6.78
N PHE A 622 -21.16 6.94 6.58
CA PHE A 622 -21.42 7.62 5.32
C PHE A 622 -20.59 7.06 4.16
N ALA A 623 -19.32 6.68 4.39
CA ALA A 623 -18.48 6.08 3.35
C ALA A 623 -19.02 4.71 2.90
N ARG A 624 -19.47 3.84 3.82
CA ARG A 624 -20.06 2.53 3.46
C ARG A 624 -21.43 2.67 2.79
N LEU A 625 -22.24 3.66 3.18
CA LEU A 625 -23.50 3.96 2.48
C LEU A 625 -23.25 4.50 1.07
N GLY A 626 -22.32 5.43 0.91
CA GLY A 626 -21.89 5.94 -0.40
C GLY A 626 -21.32 4.85 -1.31
N ALA A 627 -20.49 3.96 -0.76
CA ALA A 627 -20.00 2.78 -1.47
C ALA A 627 -21.11 1.80 -1.88
N MET A 628 -22.13 1.61 -1.03
CA MET A 628 -23.27 0.76 -1.36
C MET A 628 -24.09 1.36 -2.51
N VAL A 629 -24.34 2.67 -2.52
CA VAL A 629 -25.02 3.37 -3.63
C VAL A 629 -24.19 3.28 -4.92
N LEU A 630 -22.91 3.61 -4.86
CA LEU A 630 -21.97 3.52 -5.98
C LEU A 630 -21.97 2.13 -6.63
N LEU A 631 -21.84 1.07 -5.81
CA LEU A 631 -21.77 -0.33 -6.26
C LEU A 631 -23.15 -0.97 -6.52
N SER A 632 -24.24 -0.18 -6.52
CA SER A 632 -25.61 -0.63 -6.84
C SER A 632 -26.26 0.15 -7.99
N VAL A 633 -25.62 1.23 -8.48
CA VAL A 633 -26.13 2.07 -9.57
C VAL A 633 -25.18 1.94 -10.77
N PRO A 634 -25.54 1.17 -11.83
CA PRO A 634 -24.63 0.87 -12.94
C PRO A 634 -24.05 2.10 -13.65
N PHE A 635 -24.78 3.21 -13.68
CA PHE A 635 -24.30 4.48 -14.23
C PHE A 635 -23.16 5.10 -13.40
N LEU A 636 -23.20 5.00 -12.08
CA LEU A 636 -22.13 5.49 -11.20
C LEU A 636 -20.92 4.54 -11.23
N GLU A 637 -21.16 3.24 -11.26
CA GLU A 637 -20.12 2.23 -11.51
C GLU A 637 -19.37 2.51 -12.81
N PHE A 638 -20.08 2.73 -13.93
CA PHE A 638 -19.47 3.07 -15.22
C PHE A 638 -18.69 4.39 -15.19
N LEU A 639 -19.22 5.45 -14.55
CA LEU A 639 -18.54 6.75 -14.45
C LEU A 639 -17.23 6.72 -13.65
N PHE A 640 -17.06 5.75 -12.75
CA PHE A 640 -15.86 5.61 -11.91
C PHE A 640 -15.08 4.31 -12.18
N GLU A 641 -15.40 3.60 -13.27
CA GLU A 641 -14.66 2.42 -13.73
C GLU A 641 -13.19 2.79 -14.00
N ASN A 642 -12.29 1.93 -13.54
CA ASN A 642 -10.85 2.14 -13.61
C ASN A 642 -10.12 0.80 -13.63
N ALA A 643 -8.81 0.80 -13.89
CA ALA A 643 -8.00 -0.40 -14.02
C ALA A 643 -8.03 -1.33 -12.79
N SER A 644 -8.33 -0.82 -11.60
CA SER A 644 -8.45 -1.60 -10.37
C SER A 644 -9.86 -2.13 -10.11
N TRP A 645 -10.87 -1.76 -10.91
CA TRP A 645 -12.26 -2.20 -10.71
C TRP A 645 -12.41 -3.73 -10.86
N LYS A 646 -11.56 -4.36 -11.69
CA LYS A 646 -11.49 -5.83 -11.82
C LYS A 646 -10.93 -6.53 -10.57
N ASN A 647 -10.37 -5.78 -9.60
CA ASN A 647 -9.86 -6.35 -8.35
C ASN A 647 -11.01 -6.62 -7.35
N LEU A 648 -11.50 -7.86 -7.38
CA LEU A 648 -12.62 -8.33 -6.56
C LEU A 648 -12.31 -8.36 -5.04
N GLU A 649 -11.03 -8.37 -4.65
CA GLU A 649 -10.63 -8.31 -3.23
C GLU A 649 -10.83 -6.91 -2.63
N LEU A 650 -10.72 -5.85 -3.43
CA LEU A 650 -11.02 -4.47 -3.01
C LEU A 650 -12.53 -4.26 -2.85
N HIS A 651 -13.32 -4.85 -3.74
CA HIS A 651 -14.79 -4.90 -3.63
C HIS A 651 -15.24 -5.59 -2.33
N TYR A 652 -14.65 -6.74 -2.01
CA TYR A 652 -14.87 -7.39 -0.72
C TYR A 652 -14.42 -6.53 0.45
N PHE A 653 -13.22 -5.93 0.37
CA PHE A 653 -12.67 -5.09 1.44
C PHE A 653 -13.64 -3.97 1.86
N ILE A 654 -14.15 -3.21 0.90
CA ILE A 654 -15.09 -2.08 1.11
C ILE A 654 -16.39 -2.54 1.80
N ARG A 655 -16.91 -3.69 1.39
CA ARG A 655 -18.12 -4.29 1.96
C ARG A 655 -17.87 -4.88 3.36
N SER A 656 -16.65 -5.37 3.63
CA SER A 656 -16.27 -6.07 4.87
C SER A 656 -16.15 -5.17 6.10
N LEU A 657 -15.98 -5.80 7.28
CA LEU A 657 -15.65 -5.11 8.54
C LEU A 657 -14.16 -4.71 8.64
N LEU A 658 -13.29 -5.14 7.70
CA LEU A 658 -11.85 -4.83 7.73
C LEU A 658 -11.54 -3.34 7.53
N VAL A 659 -12.50 -2.57 7.00
CA VAL A 659 -12.42 -1.10 6.89
C VAL A 659 -12.12 -0.45 8.24
N LEU A 660 -12.74 -0.92 9.34
CA LEU A 660 -12.59 -0.33 10.67
C LEU A 660 -11.16 -0.43 11.23
N PRO A 661 -10.53 -1.61 11.37
CA PRO A 661 -9.14 -1.69 11.86
C PRO A 661 -8.14 -1.01 10.91
N MET A 662 -8.41 -0.97 9.60
CA MET A 662 -7.55 -0.22 8.66
C MET A 662 -7.66 1.30 8.85
N TYR A 663 -8.87 1.83 9.09
CA TYR A 663 -9.07 3.25 9.43
C TYR A 663 -8.40 3.61 10.76
N MET A 664 -8.55 2.77 11.79
CA MET A 664 -7.86 2.98 13.07
C MET A 664 -6.33 2.89 12.93
N THR A 665 -5.81 2.02 12.04
CA THR A 665 -4.38 1.94 11.72
C THR A 665 -3.91 3.21 11.01
N ALA A 666 -4.66 3.71 10.02
CA ALA A 666 -4.37 4.97 9.34
C ALA A 666 -4.40 6.17 10.31
N LEU A 667 -5.40 6.24 11.22
CA LEU A 667 -5.49 7.28 12.24
C LEU A 667 -4.30 7.25 13.21
N GLY A 668 -3.83 6.05 13.59
CA GLY A 668 -2.60 5.88 14.35
C GLY A 668 -1.36 6.38 13.60
N ILE A 669 -1.24 6.05 12.30
CA ILE A 669 -0.17 6.53 11.43
C ILE A 669 -0.18 8.06 11.33
N VAL A 670 -1.33 8.71 11.14
CA VAL A 670 -1.40 10.19 11.06
C VAL A 670 -1.01 10.83 12.40
N ASN A 671 -1.44 10.29 13.54
CA ASN A 671 -1.03 10.82 14.85
C ASN A 671 0.48 10.69 15.09
N VAL A 672 1.09 9.54 14.76
CA VAL A 672 2.54 9.32 14.87
C VAL A 672 3.31 10.23 13.90
N ALA A 673 2.85 10.37 12.66
CA ALA A 673 3.45 11.26 11.68
C ALA A 673 3.37 12.73 12.11
N ALA A 674 2.24 13.17 12.68
CA ALA A 674 2.08 14.53 13.19
C ALA A 674 3.01 14.83 14.37
N ALA A 675 3.12 13.90 15.34
CA ALA A 675 4.07 14.01 16.44
C ALA A 675 5.53 14.05 15.95
N ALA A 676 5.89 13.23 14.96
CA ALA A 676 7.22 13.20 14.37
C ALA A 676 7.54 14.50 13.60
N ILE A 677 6.59 15.03 12.82
CA ILE A 677 6.76 16.29 12.07
C ILE A 677 6.95 17.47 13.03
N LEU A 678 6.16 17.56 14.10
CA LEU A 678 6.34 18.58 15.15
C LEU A 678 7.72 18.46 15.82
N ALA A 679 8.17 17.24 16.16
CA ALA A 679 9.49 17.03 16.75
C ALA A 679 10.63 17.40 15.79
N VAL A 680 10.48 17.17 14.48
CA VAL A 680 11.45 17.61 13.46
C VAL A 680 11.49 19.14 13.35
N MET A 681 10.35 19.82 13.36
CA MET A 681 10.29 21.30 13.33
C MET A 681 10.96 21.93 14.56
N VAL A 682 10.69 21.39 15.77
CA VAL A 682 11.35 21.78 17.03
C VAL A 682 12.88 21.66 16.96
N PHE A 683 13.39 20.65 16.26
CA PHE A 683 14.84 20.45 16.08
C PHE A 683 15.43 21.32 14.96
N TRP A 684 14.65 21.57 13.90
CA TRP A 684 15.07 22.36 12.74
C TRP A 684 15.22 23.85 13.06
N SER A 685 14.34 24.45 13.88
CA SER A 685 14.52 25.84 14.33
C SER A 685 15.84 26.04 15.09
N GLN A 686 16.18 25.16 16.03
CA GLN A 686 17.47 25.21 16.75
C GLN A 686 18.69 25.12 15.81
N LEU A 687 18.56 24.41 14.69
CA LEU A 687 19.62 24.26 13.69
C LEU A 687 19.67 25.47 12.73
N ALA A 688 18.51 26.04 12.38
CA ALA A 688 18.37 27.28 11.62
C ALA A 688 18.96 28.47 12.38
N HIS A 689 18.62 28.65 13.66
CA HIS A 689 19.22 29.64 14.55
C HIS A 689 20.76 29.57 14.53
N ARG A 690 21.34 28.36 14.66
CA ARG A 690 22.81 28.17 14.64
C ARG A 690 23.45 28.48 13.29
N LEU A 691 22.72 28.31 12.18
CA LEU A 691 23.21 28.65 10.83
C LEU A 691 23.07 30.15 10.53
N LEU A 692 21.91 30.74 10.80
CA LEU A 692 21.65 32.16 10.64
C LEU A 692 22.60 33.00 11.49
N PHE A 693 22.76 32.66 12.77
CA PHE A 693 23.70 33.36 13.66
C PHE A 693 25.15 33.27 13.14
N ARG A 694 25.59 32.14 12.58
CA ARG A 694 26.93 31.99 11.97
C ARG A 694 27.12 32.79 10.67
N ILE A 695 26.05 33.03 9.92
CA ILE A 695 26.09 33.81 8.67
C ILE A 695 26.07 35.31 9.00
N VAL A 696 25.17 35.76 9.87
CA VAL A 696 25.08 37.15 10.34
C VAL A 696 26.37 37.57 11.07
N TRP A 697 26.96 36.70 11.89
CA TRP A 697 28.25 36.96 12.55
C TRP A 697 29.44 37.11 11.57
N ARG A 698 29.28 36.74 10.29
CA ARG A 698 30.29 36.92 9.23
C ARG A 698 29.94 38.00 8.20
N GLY A 699 28.70 38.47 8.16
CA GLY A 699 28.24 39.52 7.26
C GLY A 699 27.55 40.62 8.06
N GLY A 700 28.28 41.70 8.35
CA GLY A 700 27.84 42.78 9.24
C GLY A 700 26.53 43.49 8.81
N SER A 701 25.98 44.29 9.73
CA SER A 701 24.62 44.87 9.74
C SER A 701 23.99 45.25 8.38
N SER A 702 24.74 45.88 7.46
CA SER A 702 24.23 46.23 6.12
C SER A 702 23.75 45.03 5.29
N ILE A 703 24.27 43.83 5.54
CA ILE A 703 23.77 42.58 4.95
C ILE A 703 22.47 42.14 5.64
N ALA A 704 22.34 42.31 6.96
CA ALA A 704 21.14 41.93 7.71
C ALA A 704 19.90 42.72 7.26
N GLU A 705 19.99 44.04 7.06
CA GLU A 705 18.87 44.85 6.56
C GLU A 705 18.43 44.46 5.13
N LYS A 706 19.41 44.21 4.24
CA LYS A 706 19.15 43.73 2.87
C LYS A 706 18.58 42.31 2.85
N MET A 707 18.98 41.48 3.81
CA MET A 707 18.47 40.12 3.96
C MET A 707 17.04 40.12 4.55
N ALA A 708 16.74 40.99 5.52
CA ALA A 708 15.40 41.12 6.11
C ALA A 708 14.38 41.71 5.12
N SER A 709 14.73 42.79 4.42
CA SER A 709 13.90 43.37 3.34
C SER A 709 13.77 42.45 2.12
N GLY A 710 14.77 41.59 1.88
CA GLY A 710 14.65 40.46 0.96
C GLY A 710 13.67 39.39 1.44
N LEU A 711 13.72 39.03 2.73
CA LEU A 711 12.99 37.90 3.32
C LEU A 711 11.47 38.01 3.15
N GLN A 712 10.90 39.21 3.25
CA GLN A 712 9.47 39.45 2.99
C GLN A 712 9.05 39.12 1.54
N LYS A 713 9.97 39.21 0.57
CA LYS A 713 9.69 38.90 -0.84
C LYS A 713 10.06 37.46 -1.24
N VAL A 714 10.71 36.70 -0.34
CA VAL A 714 11.14 35.32 -0.61
C VAL A 714 9.96 34.38 -0.94
N PRO A 715 8.83 34.36 -0.22
CA PRO A 715 7.74 33.42 -0.51
C PRO A 715 7.15 33.58 -1.92
N MET A 716 6.97 34.83 -2.38
CA MET A 716 6.51 35.15 -3.73
C MET A 716 7.55 34.77 -4.79
N ALA A 717 8.83 35.09 -4.55
CA ALA A 717 9.92 34.75 -5.47
C ALA A 717 10.13 33.23 -5.60
N VAL A 718 10.01 32.47 -4.50
CA VAL A 718 10.07 31.02 -4.50
C VAL A 718 8.86 30.44 -5.24
N SER A 719 7.64 30.91 -4.99
CA SER A 719 6.45 30.42 -5.71
C SER A 719 6.53 30.69 -7.22
N ALA A 720 7.03 31.86 -7.64
CA ALA A 720 7.29 32.17 -9.04
C ALA A 720 8.34 31.22 -9.65
N ALA A 721 9.42 30.91 -8.92
CA ALA A 721 10.42 29.94 -9.35
C ALA A 721 9.81 28.52 -9.46
N LEU A 722 8.98 28.10 -8.50
CA LEU A 722 8.29 26.80 -8.52
C LEU A 722 7.40 26.66 -9.76
N VAL A 723 6.56 27.67 -10.06
CA VAL A 723 5.76 27.74 -11.29
C VAL A 723 6.63 27.63 -12.55
N CYS A 724 7.79 28.30 -12.60
CA CYS A 724 8.71 28.21 -13.73
C CYS A 724 9.44 26.86 -13.83
N THR A 725 9.73 26.18 -12.70
CA THR A 725 10.42 24.88 -12.72
C THR A 725 9.53 23.73 -13.18
N ALA A 726 8.22 23.78 -12.93
CA ALA A 726 7.29 22.69 -13.29
C ALA A 726 7.34 22.29 -14.79
N PRO A 727 7.26 23.20 -15.77
CA PRO A 727 7.39 22.84 -17.20
C PRO A 727 8.83 22.54 -17.65
N VAL A 728 9.85 23.00 -16.91
CA VAL A 728 11.27 22.81 -17.25
C VAL A 728 11.83 21.49 -16.66
N SER A 729 11.12 20.87 -15.72
CA SER A 729 11.55 19.64 -15.04
C SER A 729 10.42 18.61 -14.90
N CYS A 730 9.72 18.61 -13.77
CA CYS A 730 8.43 17.96 -13.55
C CYS A 730 7.67 18.61 -12.39
N GLY A 731 6.34 18.48 -12.36
CA GLY A 731 5.49 18.98 -11.28
C GLY A 731 5.87 18.41 -9.91
N ALA A 732 6.31 17.14 -9.85
CA ALA A 732 6.75 16.49 -8.63
C ALA A 732 8.05 17.07 -8.04
N ALA A 733 8.94 17.61 -8.87
CA ALA A 733 10.11 18.35 -8.39
C ALA A 733 9.69 19.68 -7.76
N SER A 734 8.73 20.39 -8.36
CA SER A 734 8.13 21.59 -7.76
C SER A 734 7.43 21.28 -6.43
N LEU A 735 6.61 20.21 -6.36
CA LEU A 735 5.95 19.78 -5.12
C LEU A 735 6.96 19.47 -4.00
N ALA A 736 8.05 18.76 -4.31
CA ALA A 736 9.09 18.42 -3.33
C ALA A 736 9.90 19.66 -2.87
N ALA A 737 10.26 20.56 -3.79
CA ALA A 737 10.93 21.82 -3.45
C ALA A 737 10.02 22.74 -2.62
N GLY A 738 8.74 22.85 -2.99
CA GLY A 738 7.73 23.59 -2.22
C GLY A 738 7.48 22.97 -0.85
N ALA A 739 7.48 21.64 -0.71
CA ALA A 739 7.36 20.97 0.59
C ALA A 739 8.55 21.31 1.51
N ALA A 740 9.77 21.33 0.98
CA ALA A 740 10.97 21.72 1.73
C ALA A 740 10.94 23.20 2.16
N PHE A 741 10.50 24.10 1.27
CA PHE A 741 10.33 25.52 1.61
C PHE A 741 9.21 25.75 2.64
N TYR A 742 8.09 25.05 2.52
CA TYR A 742 6.97 25.16 3.47
C TYR A 742 7.37 24.63 4.85
N ALA A 743 8.14 23.54 4.92
CA ALA A 743 8.71 23.04 6.18
C ALA A 743 9.67 24.06 6.82
N PHE A 744 10.47 24.79 6.02
CA PHE A 744 11.31 25.89 6.51
C PHE A 744 10.48 27.08 7.03
N MET A 745 9.47 27.53 6.28
CA MET A 745 8.54 28.58 6.72
C MET A 745 7.87 28.24 8.05
N LEU A 746 7.34 27.02 8.19
CA LEU A 746 6.73 26.53 9.43
C LEU A 746 7.72 26.42 10.60
N SER A 747 8.95 26.01 10.32
CA SER A 747 10.01 25.97 11.35
C SER A 747 10.31 27.39 11.89
N LYS A 748 10.29 28.41 11.01
CA LYS A 748 10.44 29.82 11.42
C LYS A 748 9.23 30.31 12.21
N MET A 749 8.00 30.09 11.72
CA MET A 749 6.79 30.48 12.46
C MET A 749 6.73 29.86 13.87
N TYR A 750 7.22 28.62 13.99
CA TYR A 750 7.33 27.93 15.27
C TYR A 750 8.43 28.50 16.18
N GLU A 751 9.54 28.99 15.60
CA GLU A 751 10.61 29.72 16.29
C GLU A 751 10.10 31.07 16.81
N ASP A 752 9.47 31.88 15.95
CA ASP A 752 8.87 33.17 16.31
C ASP A 752 7.83 33.01 17.45
N TYR A 753 6.97 31.98 17.37
CA TYR A 753 5.99 31.63 18.41
C TYR A 753 6.64 31.20 19.74
N LEU A 754 7.67 30.34 19.69
CA LEU A 754 8.38 29.90 20.90
C LEU A 754 9.12 31.05 21.57
N GLU A 755 9.69 31.97 20.81
CA GLU A 755 10.32 33.18 21.35
C GLU A 755 9.32 34.04 22.12
N ASP A 756 8.22 34.49 21.50
CA ASP A 756 7.24 35.35 22.18
C ASP A 756 6.54 34.61 23.35
N TYR A 757 6.38 33.28 23.29
CA TYR A 757 5.94 32.46 24.44
C TYR A 757 6.95 32.48 25.59
N VAL A 758 8.25 32.24 25.31
CA VAL A 758 9.32 32.25 26.32
C VAL A 758 9.52 33.66 26.89
N TYR A 759 9.45 34.71 26.08
CA TYR A 759 9.54 36.09 26.55
C TYR A 759 8.37 36.47 27.46
N LYS A 760 7.14 36.00 27.19
CA LYS A 760 5.99 36.21 28.10
C LYS A 760 6.08 35.33 29.36
N LEU A 761 6.63 34.11 29.28
CA LEU A 761 6.93 33.29 30.46
C LEU A 761 8.00 33.96 31.36
N MET A 762 9.07 34.48 30.76
CA MET A 762 10.12 35.26 31.42
C MET A 762 9.57 36.56 32.01
N ALA A 763 8.67 37.27 31.32
CA ALA A 763 8.01 38.46 31.85
C ALA A 763 7.07 38.17 33.02
N LYS A 764 6.36 37.03 33.00
CA LYS A 764 5.47 36.56 34.07
C LYS A 764 6.21 36.00 35.28
N LEU A 765 7.38 35.40 35.06
CA LEU A 765 8.29 35.01 36.14
C LEU A 765 8.98 36.25 36.74
N GLY A 766 9.45 37.17 35.89
CA GLY A 766 10.03 38.45 36.26
C GLY A 766 9.04 39.35 37.03
N SER A 767 7.76 39.38 36.66
CA SER A 767 6.74 40.13 37.41
C SER A 767 6.49 39.55 38.79
N LYS A 768 6.45 38.21 38.92
CA LYS A 768 6.37 37.52 40.22
C LYS A 768 7.59 37.80 41.09
N ILE A 769 8.80 37.71 40.53
CA ILE A 769 10.04 38.02 41.25
C ILE A 769 10.08 39.50 41.67
N CYS A 770 9.73 40.42 40.78
CA CYS A 770 9.64 41.86 41.08
C CYS A 770 8.62 42.16 42.19
N ARG A 771 7.45 41.49 42.19
CA ARG A 771 6.46 41.61 43.28
C ARG A 771 6.95 41.01 44.59
N LEU A 772 7.64 39.87 44.57
CA LEU A 772 8.24 39.26 45.76
C LEU A 772 9.32 40.16 46.39
N PHE A 773 10.20 40.75 45.57
CA PHE A 773 11.19 41.72 46.06
C PHE A 773 10.53 43.03 46.55
N LYS A 774 9.51 43.59 45.86
CA LYS A 774 8.81 44.79 46.38
C LYS A 774 8.02 44.49 47.68
N SER A 775 7.47 43.29 47.85
CA SER A 775 6.84 42.86 49.10
C SER A 775 7.84 42.88 50.25
N ARG A 776 9.01 42.27 50.05
CA ARG A 776 10.07 42.18 51.06
C ARG A 776 10.64 43.56 51.46
N ASN A 777 10.75 44.48 50.49
CA ASN A 777 11.19 45.86 50.75
C ASN A 777 10.11 46.76 51.37
N MET A 778 8.84 46.31 51.47
CA MET A 778 7.79 47.03 52.21
C MET A 778 7.76 46.65 53.70
N GLU A 779 8.21 45.45 54.08
CA GLU A 779 8.23 44.99 55.47
C GLU A 779 9.33 45.69 56.31
N GLU A 780 10.43 46.13 55.71
CA GLU A 780 11.53 46.82 56.41
C GLU A 780 11.24 48.29 56.81
N ASN A 781 10.17 48.92 56.30
CA ASN A 781 9.93 50.36 56.47
C ASN A 781 8.82 50.75 57.46
N THR A 782 8.20 49.79 58.17
CA THR A 782 7.09 50.09 59.11
C THR A 782 7.18 49.32 60.43
N SER A 783 8.23 49.54 61.22
CA SER A 783 8.16 49.34 62.68
C SER A 783 9.19 50.17 63.45
N ASN A 784 8.71 51.08 64.31
CA ASN A 784 9.43 51.58 65.47
C ASN A 784 8.40 52.21 66.43
N THR A 785 8.56 52.00 67.73
CA THR A 785 7.60 52.32 68.83
C THR A 785 6.23 51.58 68.76
N ASP A 786 5.71 50.97 69.84
CA ASP A 786 6.39 50.48 71.06
C ASP A 786 5.52 49.50 71.90
N LEU A 787 6.16 48.85 72.89
CA LEU A 787 5.62 48.16 74.09
C LEU A 787 4.76 46.86 73.90
N VAL A 788 5.11 45.65 74.41
CA VAL A 788 5.51 45.14 75.77
C VAL A 788 4.26 44.67 76.59
N PRO A 789 4.25 43.46 77.22
CA PRO A 789 3.74 42.23 76.57
C PRO A 789 2.85 41.35 77.50
N CYS A 790 2.54 40.11 77.11
CA CYS A 790 2.32 39.02 78.09
C CYS A 790 2.53 37.61 77.48
N ASN A 791 2.97 36.63 78.29
CA ASN A 791 3.45 35.32 77.83
C ASN A 791 2.35 34.26 77.66
N SER A 792 2.44 33.44 76.60
CA SER A 792 2.33 31.97 76.74
C SER A 792 2.92 31.20 75.54
N SER A 793 3.77 30.22 75.87
CA SER A 793 4.11 29.01 75.08
C SER A 793 4.40 29.12 73.56
N GLN A 794 5.65 29.40 73.17
CA GLN A 794 6.44 28.60 72.20
C GLN A 794 7.86 29.18 72.00
N GLU A 795 8.90 28.35 72.18
CA GLU A 795 10.33 28.55 71.81
C GLU A 795 11.14 27.31 72.27
N PRO A 796 12.47 27.16 72.04
CA PRO A 796 13.39 27.86 71.12
C PRO A 796 14.03 26.88 70.07
N THR A 797 14.11 27.17 68.77
CA THR A 797 15.08 28.03 68.01
C THR A 797 16.38 27.34 67.50
N THR A 798 16.82 27.76 66.29
CA THR A 798 18.23 28.05 65.88
C THR A 798 19.28 26.90 65.75
N GLU A 799 20.43 27.08 65.05
CA GLU A 799 20.99 28.27 64.36
C GLU A 799 21.77 27.99 63.03
N LYS A 800 21.96 29.11 62.31
CA LYS A 800 22.91 29.54 61.27
C LYS A 800 24.21 28.77 60.96
N LEU A 801 24.61 29.01 59.70
CA LEU A 801 25.96 29.24 59.12
C LEU A 801 26.97 28.08 58.90
N ILE A 802 27.14 27.76 57.61
CA ILE A 802 28.40 27.72 56.82
C ILE A 802 29.68 27.12 57.48
N VAL A 803 30.18 26.00 56.93
CA VAL A 803 31.52 25.87 56.29
C VAL A 803 31.65 24.51 55.56
N ALA A 804 32.60 24.46 54.63
CA ALA A 804 32.96 23.47 53.60
C ALA A 804 32.92 21.94 53.88
N ASP A 805 32.79 21.22 52.76
CA ASP A 805 33.50 20.00 52.31
C ASP A 805 33.67 18.74 53.18
N ILE A 806 33.03 17.67 52.68
CA ILE A 806 33.64 16.38 52.29
C ILE A 806 34.21 15.42 53.37
N LYS A 807 33.61 14.21 53.40
CA LYS A 807 34.10 12.90 53.91
C LYS A 807 34.30 12.72 55.42
N LYS A 808 33.57 11.72 55.96
CA LYS A 808 34.14 10.36 56.04
C LYS A 808 33.08 9.26 56.07
N ASP A 809 33.51 8.05 55.75
CA ASP A 809 32.71 6.83 55.63
C ASP A 809 32.45 6.14 56.97
N ASN A 810 31.38 5.34 57.00
CA ASN A 810 31.15 4.05 57.69
C ASN A 810 29.69 3.97 58.18
N SER A 811 28.80 3.18 57.58
CA SER A 811 28.77 1.72 57.36
C SER A 811 28.23 0.93 58.56
N LEU A 812 27.43 -0.09 58.25
CA LEU A 812 26.67 -1.05 59.07
C LEU A 812 25.16 -0.73 59.06
N ASP A 813 24.21 -1.52 58.56
CA ASP A 813 24.00 -2.99 58.45
C ASP A 813 22.89 -3.44 59.44
N ILE A 814 21.97 -4.38 59.13
CA ILE A 814 21.54 -5.05 57.88
C ILE A 814 20.27 -5.91 58.18
N VAL A 815 19.59 -6.50 57.16
CA VAL A 815 18.68 -7.71 57.27
C VAL A 815 17.32 -7.51 58.02
N GLU A 816 16.14 -8.07 57.65
CA GLU A 816 15.65 -8.85 56.49
C GLU A 816 14.09 -8.98 56.45
N LYS A 817 13.52 -9.28 55.25
CA LYS A 817 12.28 -10.08 54.96
C LYS A 817 10.93 -9.55 55.55
N LYS A 818 9.70 -9.89 55.09
CA LYS A 818 9.05 -10.65 53.97
C LYS A 818 7.59 -10.10 53.83
N ASP A 819 6.65 -10.53 52.96
CA ASP A 819 6.59 -11.64 52.00
C ASP A 819 5.95 -11.29 50.63
N ASN A 820 4.69 -11.67 50.32
CA ASN A 820 4.11 -11.67 48.96
C ASN A 820 2.57 -11.53 48.89
N SER A 821 2.09 -11.23 47.67
CA SER A 821 0.82 -11.66 47.03
C SER A 821 -0.53 -10.95 47.29
N LEU A 822 -1.31 -10.76 46.20
CA LEU A 822 -2.78 -10.67 46.14
C LEU A 822 -3.27 -10.82 44.68
N ASP A 823 -4.54 -11.24 44.48
CA ASP A 823 -5.04 -11.86 43.22
C ASP A 823 -6.51 -11.43 42.83
N LEU A 824 -7.18 -12.18 41.94
CA LEU A 824 -8.29 -11.77 41.04
C LEU A 824 -9.62 -12.58 41.24
N VAL A 825 -10.87 -12.18 40.88
CA VAL A 825 -11.59 -10.92 40.53
C VAL A 825 -13.13 -11.20 40.32
N LYS A 826 -14.04 -10.19 40.41
CA LYS A 826 -15.54 -10.21 40.16
C LYS A 826 -16.40 -10.91 41.25
N SER A 827 -17.72 -10.68 41.46
CA SER A 827 -18.85 -9.89 40.86
C SER A 827 -19.79 -9.38 42.03
N SER A 828 -20.97 -8.72 41.99
CA SER A 828 -22.09 -8.34 41.07
C SER A 828 -22.73 -6.99 41.56
N LYS A 829 -23.68 -6.23 40.95
CA LYS A 829 -24.96 -6.41 40.18
C LYS A 829 -26.19 -6.69 41.10
N VAL A 830 -27.31 -5.93 41.15
CA VAL A 830 -28.19 -5.34 40.08
C VAL A 830 -29.11 -4.16 40.59
N SER A 831 -29.22 -3.04 39.82
CA SER A 831 -30.33 -2.02 39.68
C SER A 831 -30.96 -1.31 40.91
N LYS A 832 -31.59 -0.10 40.86
CA LYS A 832 -32.10 0.81 39.79
C LYS A 832 -31.54 2.26 40.00
N GLU A 833 -32.06 3.46 39.65
CA GLU A 833 -33.24 4.01 38.90
C GLU A 833 -32.87 5.42 38.29
N LYS A 834 -33.75 6.44 38.34
CA LYS A 834 -33.69 7.86 37.85
C LYS A 834 -34.83 8.70 38.50
N PRO A 835 -35.03 10.04 38.30
CA PRO A 835 -34.44 11.00 37.35
C PRO A 835 -33.79 12.27 38.00
N SER A 836 -34.02 13.48 37.47
CA SER A 836 -33.16 14.70 37.57
C SER A 836 -33.91 16.02 37.82
N GLU A 837 -33.17 17.15 37.85
CA GLU A 837 -33.62 18.59 37.82
C GLU A 837 -34.13 19.23 39.14
N ASN A 838 -34.06 20.57 39.38
CA ASN A 838 -33.07 21.62 38.99
C ASN A 838 -33.27 22.91 39.87
N SER A 839 -32.32 23.86 39.77
CA SER A 839 -32.44 25.33 39.97
C SER A 839 -32.82 26.00 41.32
N ASN A 840 -31.95 26.94 41.71
CA ASN A 840 -32.17 28.35 42.15
C ASN A 840 -32.97 28.75 43.42
N THR A 841 -32.44 29.80 44.08
CA THR A 841 -33.07 30.84 44.95
C THR A 841 -31.93 31.75 45.47
N ASP A 842 -32.05 33.07 45.71
CA ASP A 842 -33.03 34.04 45.19
C ASP A 842 -32.54 35.52 45.33
N VAL A 843 -33.25 36.45 44.66
CA VAL A 843 -33.65 37.84 45.05
C VAL A 843 -32.95 38.55 46.24
N SER A 844 -32.70 39.87 46.30
CA SER A 844 -32.51 41.01 45.35
C SER A 844 -32.13 42.27 46.16
N VAL A 845 -31.62 43.36 45.55
CA VAL A 845 -31.56 44.72 46.16
C VAL A 845 -31.86 45.79 45.11
N SER A 846 -32.55 46.88 45.50
CA SER A 846 -32.99 47.97 44.63
C SER A 846 -32.67 49.37 45.21
N GLN A 847 -32.80 50.41 44.38
CA GLN A 847 -32.74 51.86 44.71
C GLN A 847 -31.35 52.37 45.17
N SER A 848 -30.72 53.30 44.41
CA SER A 848 -30.78 54.78 44.51
C SER A 848 -29.70 55.34 45.47
N THR A 849 -29.13 56.55 45.31
CA THR A 849 -29.37 57.62 44.31
C THR A 849 -28.03 58.24 43.83
N SER A 850 -27.98 59.54 43.53
CA SER A 850 -26.97 60.25 42.73
C SER A 850 -25.69 60.72 43.48
N ASP A 851 -24.81 61.40 42.72
CA ASP A 851 -23.85 62.41 43.21
C ASP A 851 -22.45 62.03 43.74
N LEU A 852 -21.87 60.95 43.23
CA LEU A 852 -20.40 60.81 43.09
C LEU A 852 -19.97 60.41 41.66
N LYS A 853 -20.47 61.12 40.64
CA LYS A 853 -20.15 60.87 39.21
C LYS A 853 -19.65 62.11 38.45
N LYS A 854 -18.39 62.52 38.69
CA LYS A 854 -17.62 63.27 37.68
C LYS A 854 -16.09 63.04 37.70
N GLU A 855 -15.46 62.82 38.85
CA GLU A 855 -14.01 62.54 38.88
C GLU A 855 -13.65 61.08 38.56
N SER A 856 -14.52 60.11 38.92
CA SER A 856 -14.32 58.67 38.64
C SER A 856 -14.13 58.34 37.14
N GLN A 857 -14.64 59.18 36.24
CA GLN A 857 -14.56 58.94 34.79
C GLN A 857 -13.15 59.15 34.20
N LYS A 858 -12.28 59.99 34.80
CA LYS A 858 -10.91 60.18 34.33
C LYS A 858 -10.00 58.99 34.71
N ALA A 859 -10.24 58.39 35.88
CA ALA A 859 -9.58 57.16 36.31
C ALA A 859 -10.02 55.94 35.48
N LYS A 860 -11.34 55.77 35.25
CA LYS A 860 -11.86 54.61 34.49
C LYS A 860 -11.36 54.56 33.03
N ARG A 861 -11.13 55.70 32.36
CA ARG A 861 -10.54 55.69 31.01
C ARG A 861 -9.12 55.08 30.98
N LYS A 862 -8.24 55.43 31.92
CA LYS A 862 -6.88 54.84 32.00
C LYS A 862 -6.83 53.39 32.49
N CYS A 863 -7.88 52.87 33.14
CA CYS A 863 -7.98 51.44 33.46
C CYS A 863 -8.53 50.61 32.29
N ASN A 864 -9.49 51.11 31.51
CA ASN A 864 -9.95 50.41 30.30
C ASN A 864 -8.82 50.25 29.26
N GLU A 865 -7.92 51.23 29.13
CA GLU A 865 -6.70 51.10 28.31
C GLU A 865 -5.67 50.08 28.85
N ARG A 866 -5.85 49.53 30.06
CA ARG A 866 -4.95 48.51 30.64
C ARG A 866 -5.46 47.11 30.34
N GLY A 867 -6.75 46.84 30.58
CA GLY A 867 -7.39 45.60 30.14
C GLY A 867 -7.21 45.38 28.63
N ARG A 868 -7.48 46.42 27.83
CA ARG A 868 -7.30 46.40 26.38
C ARG A 868 -5.89 46.05 25.92
N ARG A 869 -4.84 46.46 26.66
CA ARG A 869 -3.43 46.16 26.34
C ARG A 869 -2.96 44.78 26.83
N ASP A 870 -3.52 44.29 27.93
CA ASP A 870 -3.27 42.92 28.36
C ASP A 870 -4.00 41.93 27.42
N ASP A 871 -5.22 42.28 26.95
CA ASP A 871 -5.94 41.55 25.88
C ASP A 871 -5.21 41.61 24.53
N GLU A 872 -4.76 42.78 24.06
CA GLU A 872 -3.92 42.91 22.84
C GLU A 872 -2.69 41.99 22.91
N SER A 873 -2.02 41.91 24.08
CA SER A 873 -0.86 41.05 24.29
C SER A 873 -1.18 39.54 24.29
N LYS A 874 -2.41 39.17 24.63
CA LYS A 874 -2.88 37.79 24.67
C LYS A 874 -3.36 37.35 23.29
N ASN A 875 -4.20 38.18 22.66
CA ASN A 875 -4.68 38.03 21.29
C ASN A 875 -3.52 37.85 20.29
N SER A 876 -2.36 38.48 20.51
CA SER A 876 -1.17 38.26 19.65
C SER A 876 -0.78 36.77 19.61
N ILE A 877 -0.57 36.13 20.77
CA ILE A 877 -0.13 34.73 20.82
C ILE A 877 -1.22 33.77 20.34
N ASP A 878 -2.48 34.09 20.64
CA ASP A 878 -3.61 33.28 20.19
C ASP A 878 -3.77 33.40 18.65
N GLN A 879 -3.42 34.54 18.04
CA GLN A 879 -3.37 34.76 16.59
C GLN A 879 -2.13 34.12 15.93
N ASP A 880 -0.94 34.20 16.55
CA ASP A 880 0.29 33.54 16.08
C ASP A 880 0.10 32.00 16.06
N LEU A 881 -0.49 31.45 17.12
CA LEU A 881 -0.83 30.02 17.22
C LEU A 881 -1.93 29.60 16.23
N ASN A 882 -2.92 30.46 15.98
CA ASN A 882 -3.96 30.25 14.98
C ASN A 882 -3.36 30.17 13.56
N ASN A 883 -2.49 31.13 13.22
CA ASN A 883 -1.75 31.20 11.96
C ASN A 883 -0.88 29.94 11.75
N LEU A 884 -0.10 29.56 12.77
CA LEU A 884 0.70 28.33 12.79
C LEU A 884 -0.18 27.07 12.57
N ASN A 885 -1.27 26.92 13.32
CA ASN A 885 -2.17 25.76 13.20
C ASN A 885 -2.79 25.65 11.79
N PHE A 886 -3.16 26.77 11.18
CA PHE A 886 -3.70 26.82 9.82
C PHE A 886 -2.66 26.39 8.76
N HIS A 887 -1.44 26.94 8.81
CA HIS A 887 -0.40 26.52 7.86
C HIS A 887 0.09 25.10 8.09
N MET A 888 0.10 24.59 9.33
CA MET A 888 0.37 23.18 9.62
C MET A 888 -0.64 22.28 8.90
N MET A 889 -1.95 22.60 8.95
CA MET A 889 -3.00 21.83 8.27
C MET A 889 -2.82 21.80 6.75
N LEU A 890 -2.55 22.96 6.14
CA LEU A 890 -2.28 23.05 4.70
C LEU A 890 -0.98 22.31 4.30
N PHE A 891 0.03 22.29 5.17
CA PHE A 891 1.26 21.52 4.94
C PHE A 891 1.03 20.00 4.97
N PHE A 892 0.14 19.46 5.82
CA PHE A 892 -0.23 18.04 5.73
C PHE A 892 -0.89 17.69 4.39
N LEU A 893 -1.76 18.55 3.84
CA LEU A 893 -2.32 18.36 2.49
C LEU A 893 -1.23 18.39 1.42
N TRP A 894 -0.28 19.34 1.51
CA TRP A 894 0.87 19.42 0.60
C TRP A 894 1.75 18.17 0.66
N LEU A 895 2.02 17.64 1.87
CA LEU A 895 2.80 16.41 2.05
C LEU A 895 2.09 15.18 1.46
N ILE A 896 0.77 15.06 1.61
CA ILE A 896 -0.01 13.96 0.99
C ILE A 896 0.16 13.99 -0.54
N VAL A 897 -0.06 15.15 -1.16
CA VAL A 897 0.06 15.30 -2.62
C VAL A 897 1.50 15.06 -3.08
N THR A 898 2.48 15.60 -2.38
CA THR A 898 3.91 15.35 -2.66
C THR A 898 4.23 13.86 -2.59
N ALA A 899 3.70 13.14 -1.58
CA ALA A 899 3.93 11.72 -1.39
C ALA A 899 3.31 10.83 -2.49
N VAL A 900 2.13 11.17 -3.04
CA VAL A 900 1.57 10.46 -4.21
C VAL A 900 2.47 10.60 -5.43
N ASN A 901 3.09 11.78 -5.61
CA ASN A 901 3.90 12.09 -6.81
C ASN A 901 5.38 11.68 -6.70
N ILE A 902 5.82 11.05 -5.61
CA ILE A 902 7.19 10.51 -5.45
C ILE A 902 7.64 9.62 -6.63
N PRO A 903 6.82 8.70 -7.20
CA PRO A 903 7.23 7.88 -8.34
C PRO A 903 7.58 8.70 -9.60
N ALA A 904 6.90 9.83 -9.82
CA ALA A 904 7.20 10.74 -10.92
C ALA A 904 8.56 11.43 -10.71
N LEU A 905 8.82 11.92 -9.49
CA LEU A 905 10.10 12.53 -9.10
C LEU A 905 11.28 11.56 -9.26
N LEU A 906 11.13 10.31 -8.78
CA LEU A 906 12.16 9.29 -8.91
C LEU A 906 12.41 8.88 -10.37
N THR A 907 11.35 8.81 -11.19
CA THR A 907 11.47 8.48 -12.62
C THR A 907 12.14 9.62 -13.40
N TRP A 908 11.81 10.88 -13.09
CA TRP A 908 12.51 12.06 -13.60
C TRP A 908 14.00 12.03 -13.23
N ALA A 909 14.34 11.86 -11.95
CA ALA A 909 15.73 11.80 -11.49
C ALA A 909 16.54 10.67 -12.16
N ARG A 910 15.92 9.51 -12.43
CA ARG A 910 16.53 8.37 -13.14
C ARG A 910 16.82 8.67 -14.63
N ASN A 911 16.04 9.57 -15.24
CA ASN A 911 16.11 9.92 -16.66
C ASN A 911 16.74 11.31 -16.95
N PHE A 912 17.03 12.11 -15.92
CA PHE A 912 17.61 13.46 -16.01
C PHE A 912 18.83 13.57 -16.95
N LYS A 913 19.69 12.53 -16.97
CA LYS A 913 20.88 12.45 -17.84
C LYS A 913 20.58 12.31 -19.35
N TYR A 914 19.34 12.08 -19.74
CA TYR A 914 18.89 12.01 -21.14
C TYR A 914 17.88 13.11 -21.51
N SER A 915 17.12 13.61 -20.53
CA SER A 915 16.18 14.72 -20.69
C SER A 915 15.97 15.41 -19.35
N MET A 916 16.13 16.73 -19.30
CA MET A 916 15.82 17.52 -18.11
C MET A 916 14.30 17.61 -17.85
N VAL A 917 13.48 17.47 -18.91
CA VAL A 917 12.01 17.46 -18.82
C VAL A 917 11.49 16.01 -18.78
N LEU A 918 10.54 15.72 -17.89
CA LEU A 918 9.81 14.45 -17.88
C LEU A 918 8.77 14.41 -19.02
N LYS A 919 9.08 13.71 -20.14
CA LYS A 919 8.28 13.69 -21.39
C LYS A 919 6.77 13.47 -21.23
N SER A 920 6.33 12.75 -20.20
CA SER A 920 4.94 12.36 -19.97
C SER A 920 4.57 12.53 -18.50
N ASP A 921 4.67 13.76 -18.02
CA ASP A 921 4.53 14.10 -16.60
C ASP A 921 3.08 14.14 -16.11
N THR A 922 2.63 13.06 -15.49
CA THR A 922 1.32 12.97 -14.79
C THR A 922 1.19 13.89 -13.58
N SER A 923 2.29 14.45 -13.05
CA SER A 923 2.29 15.34 -11.87
C SER A 923 2.22 16.82 -12.25
N TYR A 924 2.35 17.16 -13.54
CA TYR A 924 2.47 18.53 -14.05
C TYR A 924 1.34 19.45 -13.58
N HIS A 925 0.08 19.07 -13.82
CA HIS A 925 -1.08 19.89 -13.47
C HIS A 925 -1.18 20.14 -11.96
N THR A 926 -0.95 19.10 -11.15
CA THR A 926 -0.96 19.22 -9.69
C THR A 926 0.15 20.12 -9.17
N GLY A 927 1.38 19.91 -9.64
CA GLY A 927 2.52 20.74 -9.26
C GLY A 927 2.31 22.20 -9.65
N LEU A 928 1.80 22.46 -10.85
CA LEU A 928 1.48 23.81 -11.31
C LEU A 928 0.41 24.48 -10.44
N VAL A 929 -0.74 23.83 -10.22
CA VAL A 929 -1.84 24.39 -9.41
C VAL A 929 -1.39 24.68 -7.98
N MET A 930 -0.70 23.74 -7.32
CA MET A 930 -0.23 23.97 -5.95
C MET A 930 0.87 25.06 -5.88
N SER A 931 1.73 25.20 -6.90
CA SER A 931 2.72 26.29 -6.98
C SER A 931 2.06 27.66 -7.20
N VAL A 932 0.95 27.73 -7.93
CA VAL A 932 0.17 28.96 -8.06
C VAL A 932 -0.54 29.29 -6.75
N CYS A 933 -1.14 28.30 -6.08
CA CYS A 933 -1.75 28.51 -4.77
C CYS A 933 -0.74 28.93 -3.70
N SER A 934 0.49 28.39 -3.70
CA SER A 934 1.53 28.75 -2.73
C SER A 934 1.92 30.23 -2.80
N ALA A 935 1.85 30.84 -3.98
CA ALA A 935 2.12 32.26 -4.19
C ALA A 935 1.19 33.16 -3.36
N PHE A 936 -0.02 32.68 -3.04
CA PHE A 936 -0.99 33.39 -2.21
C PHE A 936 -0.93 32.91 -0.76
N VAL A 937 -0.97 31.59 -0.54
CA VAL A 937 -0.99 30.99 0.81
C VAL A 937 0.20 31.45 1.64
N TRP A 938 1.44 31.44 1.10
CA TRP A 938 2.62 31.83 1.87
C TRP A 938 2.80 33.36 2.05
N GLN A 939 1.82 34.17 1.64
CA GLN A 939 1.76 35.62 1.90
C GLN A 939 0.62 36.01 2.86
N MET A 940 -0.07 35.04 3.48
CA MET A 940 -1.16 35.31 4.42
C MET A 940 -0.66 35.49 5.86
N ASP A 941 -1.01 36.61 6.50
CA ASP A 941 -0.81 36.86 7.94
C ASP A 941 -1.89 36.17 8.81
N GLY A 942 -2.17 34.89 8.50
CA GLY A 942 -3.21 34.08 9.14
C GLY A 942 -4.52 33.92 8.34
N PRO A 943 -5.39 32.99 8.75
CA PRO A 943 -6.66 32.74 8.08
C PRO A 943 -7.68 33.85 8.37
N ARG A 944 -8.42 34.28 7.33
CA ARG A 944 -9.47 35.30 7.48
C ARG A 944 -10.68 34.73 8.22
N GLN A 945 -11.16 35.47 9.21
CA GLN A 945 -12.34 35.09 10.00
C GLN A 945 -13.64 35.51 9.31
N LYS A 946 -14.79 35.01 9.78
CA LYS A 946 -16.14 35.43 9.33
C LYS A 946 -16.39 35.38 7.80
N LEU A 947 -15.78 34.43 7.08
CA LEU A 947 -16.03 34.25 5.64
C LEU A 947 -17.34 33.49 5.39
N ARG A 948 -18.13 33.95 4.43
CA ARG A 948 -19.51 33.49 4.20
C ARG A 948 -19.62 32.01 3.81
N TYR A 949 -18.71 31.49 2.98
CA TYR A 949 -18.84 30.14 2.41
C TYR A 949 -18.20 29.02 3.25
N TYR A 950 -17.89 29.24 4.53
CA TYR A 950 -17.25 28.23 5.37
C TYR A 950 -18.08 26.93 5.53
N GLU A 951 -19.41 27.01 5.54
CA GLU A 951 -20.27 25.80 5.59
C GLU A 951 -20.24 25.01 4.29
N ALA A 952 -20.24 25.71 3.14
CA ALA A 952 -20.15 25.10 1.83
C ALA A 952 -18.78 24.40 1.63
N LEU A 953 -17.69 25.05 2.03
CA LEU A 953 -16.35 24.45 2.00
C LEU A 953 -16.24 23.26 2.97
N SER A 954 -16.73 23.39 4.21
CA SER A 954 -16.77 22.29 5.19
C SER A 954 -17.53 21.07 4.68
N SER A 955 -18.64 21.30 3.96
CA SER A 955 -19.45 20.26 3.32
C SER A 955 -18.71 19.61 2.14
N LEU A 956 -18.03 20.41 1.30
CA LEU A 956 -17.25 19.91 0.18
C LEU A 956 -16.02 19.09 0.62
N ILE A 957 -15.34 19.51 1.69
CA ILE A 957 -14.22 18.75 2.27
C ILE A 957 -14.74 17.42 2.82
N PHE A 958 -15.95 17.40 3.42
CA PHE A 958 -16.58 16.15 3.85
C PHE A 958 -16.89 15.21 2.68
N THR A 959 -17.55 15.69 1.62
CA THR A 959 -17.87 14.85 0.47
C THR A 959 -16.61 14.36 -0.25
N MET A 960 -15.56 15.19 -0.35
CA MET A 960 -14.26 14.76 -0.89
C MET A 960 -13.58 13.72 0.00
N ALA A 961 -13.63 13.86 1.33
CA ALA A 961 -13.08 12.86 2.25
C ALA A 961 -13.80 11.50 2.11
N LEU A 962 -15.14 11.51 1.97
CA LEU A 962 -15.92 10.30 1.68
C LEU A 962 -15.57 9.71 0.30
N PHE A 963 -15.44 10.54 -0.73
CA PHE A 963 -15.06 10.13 -2.08
C PHE A 963 -13.67 9.45 -2.09
N VAL A 964 -12.70 10.01 -1.35
CA VAL A 964 -11.37 9.42 -1.16
C VAL A 964 -11.43 8.11 -0.34
N LEU A 965 -12.27 8.02 0.70
CA LEU A 965 -12.47 6.77 1.46
C LEU A 965 -13.07 5.63 0.63
N VAL A 966 -13.86 5.93 -0.40
CA VAL A 966 -14.52 4.91 -1.24
C VAL A 966 -13.69 4.60 -2.49
N LEU A 967 -13.38 5.61 -3.30
CA LEU A 967 -12.75 5.44 -4.62
C LEU A 967 -11.22 5.51 -4.57
N GLY A 968 -10.64 6.20 -3.59
CA GLY A 968 -9.19 6.26 -3.40
C GLY A 968 -8.54 4.89 -3.13
N ILE A 969 -9.35 3.91 -2.70
CA ILE A 969 -8.99 2.49 -2.55
C ILE A 969 -8.60 1.86 -3.90
N PHE A 970 -9.33 2.22 -4.97
CA PHE A 970 -9.07 1.72 -6.32
C PHE A 970 -7.98 2.53 -7.04
N SER A 971 -7.84 3.82 -6.74
CA SER A 971 -6.84 4.68 -7.40
C SER A 971 -6.30 5.81 -6.53
N LEU A 972 -4.98 5.94 -6.45
CA LEU A 972 -4.31 7.03 -5.76
C LEU A 972 -4.31 8.35 -6.56
N PHE A 973 -4.55 8.33 -7.88
CA PHE A 973 -4.69 9.59 -8.62
C PHE A 973 -5.93 10.39 -8.16
N ILE A 974 -6.93 9.71 -7.60
CA ILE A 974 -8.10 10.36 -6.99
C ILE A 974 -7.70 11.14 -5.72
N VAL A 975 -6.75 10.60 -4.94
CA VAL A 975 -6.14 11.34 -3.82
C VAL A 975 -5.36 12.56 -4.33
N ASN A 976 -4.58 12.38 -5.40
CA ASN A 976 -3.76 13.42 -6.03
C ASN A 976 -4.62 14.65 -6.41
N TYR A 977 -5.62 14.47 -7.26
CA TYR A 977 -6.47 15.57 -7.73
C TYR A 977 -7.49 16.03 -6.69
N GLY A 978 -8.06 15.12 -5.89
CA GLY A 978 -9.05 15.46 -4.86
C GLY A 978 -8.49 16.36 -3.77
N VAL A 979 -7.29 16.06 -3.25
CA VAL A 979 -6.62 16.92 -2.26
C VAL A 979 -6.17 18.24 -2.89
N THR A 980 -5.69 18.21 -4.14
CA THR A 980 -5.30 19.43 -4.88
C THR A 980 -6.47 20.38 -5.09
N LEU A 981 -7.65 19.86 -5.46
CA LEU A 981 -8.87 20.63 -5.62
C LEU A 981 -9.30 21.29 -4.30
N ILE A 982 -9.26 20.55 -3.18
CA ILE A 982 -9.55 21.11 -1.87
C ILE A 982 -8.54 22.19 -1.46
N PHE A 983 -7.23 21.98 -1.70
CA PHE A 983 -6.19 22.98 -1.43
C PHE A 983 -6.42 24.27 -2.24
N ALA A 984 -6.77 24.13 -3.52
CA ALA A 984 -7.09 25.26 -4.39
C ALA A 984 -8.35 26.00 -3.92
N LEU A 985 -9.41 25.28 -3.50
CA LEU A 985 -10.66 25.89 -3.05
C LEU A 985 -10.54 26.56 -1.67
N ILE A 986 -9.74 26.03 -0.74
CA ILE A 986 -9.36 26.76 0.49
C ILE A 986 -8.66 28.06 0.10
N THR A 987 -7.68 28.00 -0.81
CA THR A 987 -6.93 29.18 -1.28
C THR A 987 -7.86 30.22 -1.94
N MET A 988 -8.78 29.78 -2.79
CA MET A 988 -9.77 30.65 -3.45
C MET A 988 -10.71 31.31 -2.46
N GLN A 989 -11.19 30.59 -1.43
CA GLN A 989 -12.05 31.19 -0.40
C GLN A 989 -11.29 32.29 0.36
N GLN A 990 -10.07 32.01 0.82
CA GLN A 990 -9.29 33.01 1.57
C GLN A 990 -9.00 34.28 0.76
N LEU A 991 -8.84 34.16 -0.57
CA LEU A 991 -8.61 35.29 -1.48
C LEU A 991 -9.87 36.10 -1.82
N TRP A 992 -10.97 35.42 -2.19
CA TRP A 992 -12.12 36.06 -2.85
C TRP A 992 -13.43 36.04 -2.06
N ASP A 993 -13.51 35.31 -0.94
CA ASP A 993 -14.72 35.34 -0.11
C ASP A 993 -14.82 36.66 0.68
N TYR A 994 -16.06 37.10 0.88
CA TYR A 994 -16.40 38.34 1.56
C TYR A 994 -16.62 38.08 3.05
N GLU A 995 -16.17 39.01 3.87
CA GLU A 995 -16.45 38.98 5.31
C GLU A 995 -17.92 39.34 5.58
N GLU A 996 -18.58 38.45 6.32
CA GLU A 996 -19.98 38.61 6.69
C GLU A 996 -20.09 39.69 7.78
N LYS A 997 -20.72 40.82 7.43
CA LYS A 997 -20.99 41.90 8.38
C LYS A 997 -21.93 41.39 9.46
N SER A 998 -21.49 41.46 10.72
CA SER A 998 -22.32 41.18 11.88
C SER A 998 -23.39 42.27 12.02
N ASN A 999 -24.65 41.91 11.78
CA ASN A 999 -25.83 42.75 12.07
C ASN A 999 -26.10 42.79 13.59
N ASP A 1000 -25.17 43.35 14.36
CA ASP A 1000 -25.24 43.51 15.83
C ASP A 1000 -25.67 44.93 16.26
N GLU A 1001 -26.16 45.77 15.33
CA GLU A 1001 -26.66 47.13 15.62
C GLU A 1001 -28.06 47.44 15.03
N THR A 1002 -28.89 46.40 14.77
CA THR A 1002 -30.34 46.56 14.51
C THR A 1002 -31.14 45.35 14.99
N ASN A 1003 -31.51 45.32 16.27
CA ASN A 1003 -32.61 44.48 16.81
C ASN A 1003 -33.04 44.92 18.22
N ASP A 1004 -33.24 46.22 18.40
CA ASP A 1004 -34.12 46.77 19.44
C ASP A 1004 -35.31 47.44 18.74
N VAL A 1005 -36.51 47.30 19.31
CA VAL A 1005 -37.81 47.74 18.75
C VAL A 1005 -38.26 46.99 17.47
N ALA A 1006 -38.86 45.80 17.64
CA ALA A 1006 -40.23 45.51 17.20
C ALA A 1006 -40.63 44.04 17.47
N ASN A 1007 -41.39 43.80 18.56
CA ASN A 1007 -42.34 42.69 18.62
C ASN A 1007 -43.74 43.31 18.55
N ASP A 1008 -44.54 42.96 17.54
CA ASP A 1008 -45.87 42.37 17.79
C ASP A 1008 -46.43 41.70 16.51
N ASP A 1009 -47.61 41.08 16.66
CA ASP A 1009 -48.53 40.58 15.62
C ASP A 1009 -48.08 39.41 14.72
N THR A 1010 -48.52 38.21 15.12
CA THR A 1010 -48.65 37.01 14.29
C THR A 1010 -49.88 37.06 13.37
N ASN A 1011 -49.81 36.52 12.15
CA ASN A 1011 -50.64 35.35 11.72
C ASN A 1011 -50.50 34.95 10.22
N ASP A 1012 -50.94 33.70 9.96
CA ASP A 1012 -51.49 33.12 8.72
C ASP A 1012 -50.70 33.01 7.39
N ALA A 1013 -50.24 31.77 7.15
CA ALA A 1013 -50.79 30.84 6.13
C ALA A 1013 -50.50 31.00 4.60
N GLN A 1014 -49.84 29.92 4.10
CA GLN A 1014 -50.13 29.16 2.87
C GLN A 1014 -49.80 29.67 1.44
N ASN A 1015 -49.11 28.76 0.72
CA ASN A 1015 -49.31 28.31 -0.67
C ASN A 1015 -48.72 29.05 -1.91
N GLU A 1016 -47.90 28.25 -2.61
CA GLU A 1016 -47.86 27.99 -4.08
C GLU A 1016 -47.38 29.04 -5.12
N LYS A 1017 -46.30 28.62 -5.82
CA LYS A 1017 -46.07 28.63 -7.29
C LYS A 1017 -45.96 29.96 -8.07
N VAL A 1018 -44.71 30.22 -8.49
CA VAL A 1018 -44.23 30.28 -9.90
C VAL A 1018 -45.18 30.84 -10.98
N VAL A 1019 -44.75 31.93 -11.65
CA VAL A 1019 -44.64 32.08 -13.13
C VAL A 1019 -43.79 33.32 -13.48
N GLU A 1020 -43.46 33.48 -14.77
CA GLU A 1020 -42.33 34.22 -15.36
C GLU A 1020 -42.41 35.77 -15.48
N GLU A 1021 -41.24 36.35 -15.73
CA GLU A 1021 -40.89 37.54 -16.55
C GLU A 1021 -41.89 38.71 -16.81
N SER A 1022 -41.39 39.96 -16.71
CA SER A 1022 -41.01 40.74 -17.92
C SER A 1022 -40.47 42.17 -17.64
N HIS A 1023 -40.02 42.81 -18.72
CA HIS A 1023 -39.46 44.17 -18.92
C HIS A 1023 -40.30 45.36 -18.36
N CYS A 1024 -39.88 46.64 -18.36
CA CYS A 1024 -38.95 47.35 -19.28
C CYS A 1024 -38.29 48.67 -18.74
N GLN A 1025 -37.62 49.36 -19.67
CA GLN A 1025 -36.94 50.67 -19.72
C GLN A 1025 -37.42 51.78 -18.75
N GLN A 1026 -36.58 52.66 -18.17
CA GLN A 1026 -35.52 53.60 -18.65
C GLN A 1026 -36.01 55.00 -19.07
N LYS A 1027 -35.46 56.06 -18.41
CA LYS A 1027 -35.46 57.50 -18.77
C LYS A 1027 -36.82 58.25 -18.66
N GLU A 1028 -36.91 59.59 -18.59
CA GLU A 1028 -35.93 60.67 -18.78
C GLU A 1028 -36.27 62.00 -18.04
N ASN A 1029 -35.24 62.85 -17.86
CA ASN A 1029 -35.20 64.34 -17.77
C ASN A 1029 -35.30 65.10 -16.42
N ASN A 1030 -34.83 66.37 -16.26
CA ASN A 1030 -33.56 67.09 -16.62
C ASN A 1030 -33.74 68.63 -16.47
N SER A 1031 -32.98 69.31 -15.58
CA SER A 1031 -32.73 70.78 -15.48
C SER A 1031 -31.72 71.04 -14.32
N GLN A 1032 -30.76 72.00 -14.26
CA GLN A 1032 -30.51 73.37 -14.80
C GLN A 1032 -31.32 74.50 -14.10
N SER A 1033 -30.77 75.67 -13.71
CA SER A 1033 -29.38 76.24 -13.81
C SER A 1033 -29.19 77.54 -12.95
N GLN A 1034 -27.97 78.15 -13.01
CA GLN A 1034 -27.53 79.51 -12.55
C GLN A 1034 -27.06 79.63 -11.07
N SER A 1035 -25.98 80.32 -10.63
CA SER A 1035 -25.20 81.53 -11.06
C SER A 1035 -25.77 82.87 -10.49
N ASP A 1036 -25.04 83.91 -10.02
CA ASP A 1036 -23.61 84.37 -10.14
C ASP A 1036 -23.13 85.25 -8.93
N LEU A 1037 -21.89 85.78 -8.98
CA LEU A 1037 -21.27 86.93 -8.23
C LEU A 1037 -20.83 86.76 -6.74
N SER A 1038 -19.93 87.58 -6.14
CA SER A 1038 -18.60 88.15 -6.54
C SER A 1038 -17.94 88.99 -5.41
N ASN A 1039 -16.60 88.99 -5.27
CA ASN A 1039 -15.71 89.93 -4.49
C ASN A 1039 -15.92 89.97 -2.94
N GLU A 1040 -14.96 90.17 -2.02
CA GLU A 1040 -13.83 91.14 -1.86
C GLU A 1040 -12.75 90.64 -0.85
N THR A 1041 -11.70 91.46 -0.61
CA THR A 1041 -10.64 91.36 0.45
C THR A 1041 -10.09 92.79 0.76
N PRO A 1042 -9.27 93.10 1.80
CA PRO A 1042 -8.65 92.28 2.88
C PRO A 1042 -8.82 92.93 4.31
N GLN A 1043 -7.83 92.75 5.22
CA GLN A 1043 -7.63 93.43 6.54
C GLN A 1043 -8.53 92.97 7.74
N SER A 1044 -8.17 93.14 9.02
CA SER A 1044 -6.87 93.23 9.76
C SER A 1044 -7.10 93.19 11.30
N ARG A 1045 -6.01 93.24 12.11
CA ARG A 1045 -5.91 93.34 13.61
C ARG A 1045 -6.07 92.01 14.37
N GLU A 1046 -5.31 91.66 15.44
CA GLU A 1046 -4.64 92.39 16.56
C GLU A 1046 -5.60 92.86 17.69
N CYS A 1047 -5.30 92.78 19.00
CA CYS A 1047 -4.32 92.00 19.78
C CYS A 1047 -4.65 92.11 21.30
N LYS A 1048 -3.76 91.57 22.15
CA LYS A 1048 -3.67 91.64 23.64
C LYS A 1048 -4.43 90.56 24.41
N ASP A 1049 -3.80 89.74 25.27
CA ASP A 1049 -2.91 90.00 26.45
C ASP A 1049 -3.72 90.43 27.69
N GLU A 1050 -3.43 90.04 28.93
CA GLU A 1050 -2.15 89.65 29.60
C GLU A 1050 -2.30 88.30 30.38
N THR A 1051 -1.34 87.71 31.14
CA THR A 1051 -0.12 88.23 31.81
C THR A 1051 0.99 87.17 32.03
N ASP A 1052 2.23 87.66 32.07
CA ASP A 1052 3.45 87.18 32.77
C ASP A 1052 3.97 85.71 32.73
N LYS A 1053 5.22 85.56 32.25
CA LYS A 1053 6.20 84.55 32.71
C LYS A 1053 7.68 84.97 32.53
N THR A 1054 8.33 85.31 33.64
CA THR A 1054 9.79 85.21 33.92
C THR A 1054 9.96 85.07 35.44
N LYS A 1055 10.96 84.43 36.06
CA LYS A 1055 12.23 83.76 35.67
C LYS A 1055 12.49 82.65 36.74
N GLN A 1056 12.88 81.42 36.38
CA GLN A 1056 14.26 80.87 36.36
C GLN A 1056 14.77 80.25 37.71
N GLU A 1057 15.11 78.96 37.63
CA GLU A 1057 16.03 78.15 38.48
C GLU A 1057 15.65 77.63 39.90
N ILE A 1058 16.41 76.58 40.29
CA ILE A 1058 16.55 75.90 41.61
C ILE A 1058 15.45 74.89 42.04
N ARG A 1059 15.56 73.68 41.46
CA ARG A 1059 15.93 72.39 42.14
C ARG A 1059 14.94 71.60 43.06
N ASP A 1060 14.78 70.33 42.65
CA ASP A 1060 14.52 69.08 43.41
C ASP A 1060 13.16 68.71 44.06
N GLN A 1061 12.80 67.44 43.79
CA GLN A 1061 12.10 66.41 44.62
C GLN A 1061 10.56 66.33 44.75
N THR A 1062 10.11 65.05 44.71
CA THR A 1062 8.75 64.51 44.93
C THR A 1062 7.72 64.82 43.81
N ILE A 1063 6.87 63.90 43.32
CA ILE A 1063 6.61 62.48 43.66
C ILE A 1063 6.61 61.60 42.39
N GLU A 1064 7.32 60.47 42.40
CA GLU A 1064 6.98 59.28 41.60
C GLU A 1064 6.36 58.20 42.50
N ASP A 1065 5.27 57.55 42.08
CA ASP A 1065 5.20 56.07 42.04
C ASP A 1065 4.11 55.66 41.03
N CYS A 1066 4.47 54.82 40.06
CA CYS A 1066 3.53 54.22 39.11
C CYS A 1066 3.95 52.79 38.69
N ASN A 1067 4.24 51.96 39.69
CA ASN A 1067 4.29 50.49 39.61
C ASN A 1067 5.21 49.90 38.51
N VAL A 1068 6.49 49.75 38.88
CA VAL A 1068 7.57 49.20 38.05
C VAL A 1068 7.30 47.75 37.57
N CYS A 1069 6.58 46.92 38.34
CA CYS A 1069 6.48 45.46 38.14
C CYS A 1069 5.35 45.00 37.19
N SER A 1070 5.08 45.73 36.10
CA SER A 1070 4.04 45.37 35.12
C SER A 1070 4.53 44.41 34.04
N GLU A 1071 3.74 43.36 33.75
CA GLU A 1071 4.12 42.27 32.82
C GLU A 1071 4.40 42.79 31.42
N ASN A 1072 3.53 43.64 30.87
CA ASN A 1072 3.73 44.29 29.58
C ASN A 1072 4.99 45.20 29.53
N ARG A 1073 5.41 45.83 30.64
CA ARG A 1073 6.67 46.62 30.68
C ARG A 1073 7.90 45.71 30.71
N ILE A 1074 7.86 44.63 31.49
CA ILE A 1074 8.96 43.66 31.57
C ILE A 1074 9.11 42.89 30.25
N TYR A 1075 8.00 42.52 29.60
CA TYR A 1075 7.97 41.95 28.26
C TYR A 1075 8.62 42.90 27.23
N ASN A 1076 8.21 44.17 27.19
CA ASN A 1076 8.82 45.16 26.29
C ASN A 1076 10.29 45.44 26.63
N ILE A 1077 10.74 45.28 27.88
CA ILE A 1077 12.16 45.35 28.24
C ILE A 1077 12.92 44.15 27.69
N PHE A 1078 12.41 42.91 27.80
CA PHE A 1078 13.05 41.75 27.17
C PHE A 1078 13.07 41.86 25.63
N LYS A 1079 11.99 42.37 25.02
CA LYS A 1079 11.89 42.60 23.56
C LYS A 1079 12.86 43.69 23.10
N HIS A 1080 12.97 44.82 23.81
CA HIS A 1080 13.98 45.85 23.53
C HIS A 1080 15.41 45.40 23.83
N LEU A 1081 15.64 44.49 24.79
CA LEU A 1081 16.96 43.89 25.01
C LEU A 1081 17.36 43.03 23.82
N ARG A 1082 16.46 42.18 23.31
CA ARG A 1082 16.65 41.44 22.04
C ARG A 1082 16.97 42.41 20.90
N ASP A 1083 16.17 43.45 20.73
CA ASP A 1083 16.32 44.40 19.62
C ASP A 1083 17.65 45.20 19.74
N LYS A 1084 18.12 45.52 20.95
CA LYS A 1084 19.45 46.12 21.19
C LYS A 1084 20.62 45.15 21.00
N PHE A 1085 20.48 43.88 21.39
CA PHE A 1085 21.52 42.88 21.12
C PHE A 1085 21.55 42.45 19.63
N SER A 1086 20.46 42.68 18.90
CA SER A 1086 20.37 42.54 17.44
C SER A 1086 20.95 43.77 16.71
N PHE A 1087 20.65 44.98 17.20
CA PHE A 1087 21.07 46.26 16.62
C PHE A 1087 21.64 47.23 17.68
N ASN A 1088 22.83 46.94 18.21
CA ASN A 1088 23.92 47.90 18.42
C ASN A 1088 25.15 47.25 19.07
N ASN A 1089 26.25 47.21 18.32
CA ASN A 1089 27.62 47.19 18.86
C ASN A 1089 28.40 48.30 18.15
N ASN A 1090 28.13 49.54 18.57
CA ASN A 1090 28.88 50.77 18.31
C ASN A 1090 28.62 51.68 19.52
N ASP A 1091 29.61 52.51 19.89
CA ASP A 1091 29.59 53.50 20.99
C ASP A 1091 29.49 52.85 22.40
N VAL A 1092 30.35 53.08 23.40
CA VAL A 1092 31.47 54.04 23.66
C VAL A 1092 32.44 53.37 24.67
N PRO A 1093 33.75 53.74 24.79
CA PRO A 1093 34.61 54.54 23.92
C PRO A 1093 35.67 53.73 23.16
#